data_AF-Q5JST6-F1
#
_entry.id   AF-Q5JST6-F1
#
_cell.length_a   1.000
_cell.length_b   1.000
_cell.length_c   1.000
_cell.angle_alpha   90.00
_cell.angle_beta   90.00
_cell.angle_gamma   90.00
#
_symmetry.space_group_name_H-M   'P 1'
#
loop_
_entity.id
_entity.type
_entity.pdbx_description
1 polymer ?
#
loop_
_entity_poly.entity_id
_entity_poly.type
_entity_poly.pdbx_seq_one_letter_code
_entity_poly.pdbx_strand_id
1 'polypeptide(L)'
;MALPLLPGNSFNRNVGKEKFHKSQHWGFCNNVMMLVSDEKPGIGGEPLLGQKIKPKCSIYPKGDGSDVPSWVAFDKQVLSFDAYLEEEVLDKSQTNYRIRYYKIYFYPEDDTIQVNEPEVKNSGLLQGTSIRRHRITLPPPDEDQFYTVYHFNVGTEVVFYGRTFKIYDCDAFTRNFLRKIGVKVNPPVQCPEDPYMKIRREVVEHVEPLRPYESLDTLKQFLQYHGKILCFFCLWDDSVSMFGDRRELILHYFLCDDTIEIKELLPHSSGRDALKMFLRRSKLPKNCPPRVYQPGQITDRAVLNSYGDFIKNQADGYLFDRYKLGKVDQEFYKDSDLSLGVTINVWGRKVLLYDCDEFTKSYYKSKYGIENFTSVSCKPPSPPPKIERKFPPYNGFGSEEDSLRNCIDLKPTPHRRNFKKFMEKDSYGSKSNILRFFAKLVTDKCVDLDRMFVISYYLGDDTISVFEPIERNSGIAGGMFLKRSRVKKPGQEVFKSELSEYIKAEELYIGVTVNVNGYLFRLLNADEYTLNYMEQNTDKYPFSNLKLALQKLKQEEGKSRELKQVFKAADSKHTNMVDYNTFRDILMSLTVGNLAEQEFVTIARHYRVPEGTCSDMDFLIALAHEKFKKNMFENFDTFIYSCVYEDREKKNVLPTKDIKRLCKSSRLPLSDDLLESLLSRFEDSEKQIDYKSFFSALNWRKNPVPELQPASYLKERCEDVWLGMPSPIPAKYIDYWTFLKDAFGLEEE
;
A
#
# COMPACT_ATOMS: atom_id res chain seq x y z
N MET A 1 -11.69 -65.94 42.17
CA MET A 1 -11.52 -67.16 41.35
C MET A 1 -12.90 -67.76 41.12
N ALA A 2 -13.46 -67.68 39.93
CA ALA A 2 -14.69 -68.40 39.60
C ALA A 2 -14.32 -69.88 39.34
N LEU A 3 -14.91 -70.82 40.07
CA LEU A 3 -14.70 -72.25 39.86
C LEU A 3 -15.08 -72.61 38.42
N PRO A 4 -14.27 -73.43 37.71
CA PRO A 4 -14.59 -73.88 36.36
C PRO A 4 -15.90 -74.70 36.35
N LEU A 5 -16.72 -74.50 35.33
CA LEU A 5 -18.00 -75.19 35.13
C LEU A 5 -17.76 -76.70 35.00
N LEU A 6 -17.99 -77.45 36.08
CA LEU A 6 -17.92 -78.92 36.07
C LEU A 6 -19.04 -79.49 35.17
N PRO A 7 -18.76 -80.49 34.32
CA PRO A 7 -19.79 -81.15 33.51
C PRO A 7 -20.86 -81.75 34.43
N GLY A 8 -22.12 -81.32 34.27
CA GLY A 8 -23.25 -81.76 35.11
C GLY A 8 -23.70 -80.75 36.18
N ASN A 9 -22.88 -79.77 36.55
CA ASN A 9 -23.25 -78.69 37.48
C ASN A 9 -23.73 -77.42 36.75
N SER A 10 -24.56 -77.58 35.72
CA SER A 10 -25.29 -76.45 35.16
C SER A 10 -26.45 -76.11 36.10
N PHE A 11 -26.25 -75.11 36.96
CA PHE A 11 -27.38 -74.49 37.65
C PHE A 11 -28.35 -73.97 36.60
N ASN A 12 -29.55 -74.53 36.55
CA ASN A 12 -30.59 -74.04 35.67
C ASN A 12 -30.95 -72.63 36.16
N ARG A 13 -30.45 -71.59 35.47
CA ARG A 13 -30.67 -70.17 35.80
C ARG A 13 -32.16 -69.77 35.78
N ASN A 14 -33.04 -70.68 35.34
CA ASN A 14 -34.47 -70.47 35.24
C ASN A 14 -35.25 -70.93 36.47
N VAL A 15 -34.60 -71.55 37.47
CA VAL A 15 -35.28 -71.94 38.73
C VAL A 15 -35.78 -70.68 39.45
N GLY A 16 -37.10 -70.57 39.64
CA GLY A 16 -37.76 -69.40 40.23
C GLY A 16 -38.19 -68.31 39.24
N LYS A 17 -37.92 -68.45 37.93
CA LYS A 17 -38.49 -67.53 36.93
C LYS A 17 -39.98 -67.78 36.78
N GLU A 18 -40.78 -66.73 36.94
CA GLU A 18 -42.23 -66.75 36.67
C GLU A 18 -42.58 -66.32 35.24
N LYS A 19 -41.71 -65.52 34.62
CA LYS A 19 -41.92 -64.95 33.28
C LYS A 19 -41.00 -65.65 32.27
N PHE A 20 -41.61 -66.30 31.29
CA PHE A 20 -40.92 -66.91 30.14
C PHE A 20 -41.35 -66.33 28.79
N HIS A 21 -42.21 -65.32 28.81
CA HIS A 21 -42.70 -64.70 27.59
C HIS A 21 -41.57 -63.98 26.86
N LYS A 22 -41.57 -64.08 25.53
CA LYS A 22 -40.75 -63.26 24.65
C LYS A 22 -41.45 -61.91 24.47
N SER A 23 -40.75 -60.83 24.75
CA SER A 23 -41.24 -59.47 24.53
C SER A 23 -41.41 -59.18 23.03
N GLN A 24 -42.47 -58.45 22.69
CA GLN A 24 -42.71 -58.03 21.31
C GLN A 24 -41.86 -56.79 20.98
N HIS A 25 -40.74 -56.98 20.28
CA HIS A 25 -39.86 -55.88 19.88
C HIS A 25 -40.35 -55.10 18.64
N TRP A 26 -41.21 -55.70 17.82
CA TRP A 26 -41.70 -55.11 16.56
C TRP A 26 -43.15 -54.66 16.69
N GLY A 27 -43.45 -53.46 16.19
CA GLY A 27 -44.79 -52.87 16.17
C GLY A 27 -44.98 -51.98 14.95
N PHE A 28 -46.16 -51.42 14.78
CA PHE A 28 -46.49 -50.57 13.64
C PHE A 28 -46.54 -49.10 14.07
N CYS A 29 -45.86 -48.24 13.32
CA CYS A 29 -46.01 -46.80 13.40
C CYS A 29 -46.25 -46.29 11.98
N ASN A 30 -47.37 -45.60 11.76
CA ASN A 30 -47.84 -45.17 10.42
C ASN A 30 -47.88 -46.31 9.38
N ASN A 31 -48.44 -47.46 9.75
CA ASN A 31 -48.49 -48.69 8.93
C ASN A 31 -47.13 -49.26 8.49
N VAL A 32 -46.00 -48.74 8.99
CA VAL A 32 -44.67 -49.31 8.77
C VAL A 32 -44.27 -50.11 10.00
N MET A 33 -43.83 -51.35 9.78
CA MET A 33 -43.29 -52.19 10.85
C MET A 33 -41.94 -51.63 11.30
N MET A 34 -41.86 -51.18 12.54
CA MET A 34 -40.66 -50.61 13.14
C MET A 34 -40.37 -51.28 14.49
N LEU A 35 -39.11 -51.23 14.91
CA LEU A 35 -38.70 -51.69 16.23
C LEU A 35 -39.28 -50.69 17.27
N VAL A 36 -40.15 -51.18 18.16
CA VAL A 36 -40.94 -50.33 19.08
C VAL A 36 -40.03 -49.59 20.05
N SER A 37 -38.99 -50.27 20.55
CA SER A 37 -37.97 -49.70 21.43
C SER A 37 -36.84 -50.72 21.64
N ASP A 38 -35.60 -50.24 21.58
CA ASP A 38 -34.39 -50.99 21.97
C ASP A 38 -34.34 -51.29 23.48
N GLU A 39 -35.26 -50.70 24.27
CA GLU A 39 -35.33 -50.82 25.73
C GLU A 39 -36.19 -52.00 26.20
N LYS A 40 -36.93 -52.66 25.30
CA LYS A 40 -37.72 -53.83 25.71
C LYS A 40 -36.77 -54.94 26.17
N PRO A 41 -36.99 -55.53 27.36
CA PRO A 41 -36.14 -56.61 27.85
C PRO A 41 -36.28 -57.84 26.95
N GLY A 42 -35.33 -58.76 27.02
CA GLY A 42 -35.38 -60.06 26.36
C GLY A 42 -36.40 -61.02 27.00
N ILE A 43 -36.17 -62.33 26.78
CA ILE A 43 -37.05 -63.39 27.26
C ILE A 43 -37.16 -63.34 28.79
N GLY A 44 -38.39 -63.28 29.30
CA GLY A 44 -38.65 -63.29 30.74
C GLY A 44 -38.38 -61.99 31.48
N GLY A 45 -38.09 -60.90 30.76
CA GLY A 45 -37.80 -59.60 31.37
C GLY A 45 -36.33 -59.34 31.68
N GLU A 46 -35.42 -60.27 31.35
CA GLU A 46 -33.98 -60.05 31.49
C GLU A 46 -33.44 -59.11 30.40
N PRO A 47 -32.50 -58.21 30.70
CA PRO A 47 -31.90 -57.35 29.69
C PRO A 47 -31.18 -58.20 28.63
N LEU A 48 -31.29 -57.79 27.36
CA LEU A 48 -30.58 -58.44 26.27
C LEU A 48 -29.06 -58.29 26.45
N LEU A 49 -28.29 -59.26 25.95
CA LEU A 49 -26.83 -59.18 25.88
C LEU A 49 -26.42 -57.91 25.11
N GLY A 50 -25.79 -56.96 25.81
CA GLY A 50 -25.38 -55.66 25.25
C GLY A 50 -26.38 -54.51 25.45
N GLN A 51 -27.55 -54.76 26.06
CA GLN A 51 -28.52 -53.71 26.36
C GLN A 51 -27.97 -52.77 27.45
N LYS A 52 -27.74 -51.51 27.09
CA LYS A 52 -27.35 -50.48 28.05
C LYS A 52 -28.61 -50.04 28.81
N ILE A 53 -28.69 -50.37 30.09
CA ILE A 53 -29.72 -49.82 30.97
C ILE A 53 -29.57 -48.30 30.93
N LYS A 54 -30.60 -47.57 30.50
CA LYS A 54 -30.55 -46.10 30.55
C LYS A 54 -30.36 -45.69 32.00
N PRO A 55 -29.33 -44.87 32.32
CA PRO A 55 -29.14 -44.39 33.68
C PRO A 55 -30.36 -43.58 34.09
N LYS A 56 -30.91 -43.86 35.27
CA LYS A 56 -32.00 -43.08 35.85
C LYS A 56 -31.53 -41.63 35.99
N CYS A 57 -32.19 -40.70 35.29
CA CYS A 57 -32.01 -39.27 35.53
C CYS A 57 -32.90 -38.82 36.68
N SER A 58 -32.62 -37.63 37.23
CA SER A 58 -33.49 -36.97 38.19
C SER A 58 -34.91 -36.79 37.61
N ILE A 59 -35.91 -37.29 38.34
CA ILE A 59 -37.32 -37.10 38.00
C ILE A 59 -37.84 -35.97 38.86
N TYR A 60 -38.24 -34.88 38.21
CA TYR A 60 -38.83 -33.71 38.87
C TYR A 60 -40.37 -33.86 38.89
N PRO A 61 -41.04 -33.42 39.96
CA PRO A 61 -42.49 -33.45 40.03
C PRO A 61 -43.10 -32.60 38.90
N LYS A 62 -44.16 -33.11 38.24
CA LYS A 62 -44.92 -32.36 37.23
C LYS A 62 -45.62 -31.17 37.90
N GLY A 63 -45.09 -29.96 37.70
CA GLY A 63 -45.81 -28.73 38.04
C GLY A 63 -46.90 -28.42 37.01
N ASP A 64 -47.73 -27.40 37.28
CA ASP A 64 -48.83 -26.91 36.39
C ASP A 64 -48.33 -26.22 35.10
N GLY A 65 -47.34 -26.79 34.42
CA GLY A 65 -46.70 -26.25 33.23
C GLY A 65 -46.52 -27.27 32.12
N SER A 66 -46.08 -26.81 30.95
CA SER A 66 -45.74 -27.64 29.80
C SER A 66 -44.72 -28.72 30.16
N ASP A 67 -44.91 -29.95 29.64
CA ASP A 67 -43.98 -31.10 29.75
C ASP A 67 -42.67 -30.81 28.96
N VAL A 68 -41.91 -29.80 29.39
CA VAL A 68 -40.63 -29.40 28.79
C VAL A 68 -39.51 -30.29 29.34
N PRO A 69 -38.56 -30.77 28.50
CA PRO A 69 -37.44 -31.57 28.98
C PRO A 69 -36.53 -30.79 29.96
N SER A 70 -35.91 -31.51 30.91
CA SER A 70 -35.11 -30.94 32.00
C SER A 70 -33.99 -29.99 31.54
N TRP A 71 -33.30 -30.32 30.45
CA TRP A 71 -32.21 -29.50 29.89
C TRP A 71 -32.68 -28.15 29.36
N VAL A 72 -33.97 -27.99 29.04
CA VAL A 72 -34.57 -26.70 28.67
C VAL A 72 -35.17 -26.02 29.90
N ALA A 73 -35.84 -26.79 30.77
CA ALA A 73 -36.50 -26.24 31.94
C ALA A 73 -35.53 -25.60 32.96
N PHE A 74 -34.32 -26.15 33.07
CA PHE A 74 -33.31 -25.74 34.04
C PHE A 74 -32.04 -25.16 33.43
N ASP A 75 -32.07 -24.74 32.16
CA ASP A 75 -30.92 -24.11 31.50
C ASP A 75 -30.39 -22.92 32.34
N LYS A 76 -29.06 -22.89 32.53
CA LYS A 76 -28.28 -21.94 33.32
C LYS A 76 -28.59 -21.92 34.82
N GLN A 77 -29.36 -22.88 35.33
CA GLN A 77 -29.56 -23.04 36.76
C GLN A 77 -28.48 -23.95 37.33
N VAL A 78 -27.86 -23.50 38.43
CA VAL A 78 -26.79 -24.24 39.09
C VAL A 78 -27.08 -24.28 40.58
N LEU A 79 -27.06 -25.48 41.15
CA LEU A 79 -27.15 -25.67 42.59
C LEU A 79 -25.75 -25.67 43.17
N SER A 80 -25.47 -24.74 44.06
CA SER A 80 -24.20 -24.63 44.77
C SER A 80 -24.33 -25.12 46.21
N PHE A 81 -23.38 -25.96 46.60
CA PHE A 81 -23.22 -26.51 47.92
C PHE A 81 -21.83 -26.20 48.44
N ASP A 82 -21.76 -25.72 49.67
CA ASP A 82 -20.50 -25.49 50.37
C ASP A 82 -20.13 -26.75 51.14
N ALA A 83 -18.96 -27.29 50.84
CA ALA A 83 -18.44 -28.52 51.41
C ALA A 83 -17.01 -28.32 51.91
N TYR A 84 -16.58 -29.15 52.84
CA TYR A 84 -15.19 -29.22 53.24
C TYR A 84 -14.68 -30.66 53.18
N LEU A 85 -13.37 -30.79 53.05
CA LEU A 85 -12.65 -32.06 53.02
C LEU A 85 -11.52 -32.00 54.04
N GLU A 86 -11.41 -33.04 54.86
CA GLU A 86 -10.34 -33.25 55.82
C GLU A 86 -9.22 -34.04 55.13
N GLU A 87 -8.09 -33.39 54.86
CA GLU A 87 -6.91 -34.00 54.22
C GLU A 87 -5.86 -34.30 55.30
N GLU A 88 -5.47 -35.56 55.45
CA GLU A 88 -4.41 -35.97 56.38
C GLU A 88 -3.05 -35.51 55.85
N VAL A 89 -2.28 -34.81 56.70
CA VAL A 89 -0.94 -34.33 56.34
C VAL A 89 0.09 -35.15 57.09
N LEU A 90 0.74 -36.09 56.40
CA LEU A 90 1.75 -36.99 56.99
C LEU A 90 2.98 -36.25 57.54
N ASP A 91 3.35 -35.11 56.95
CA ASP A 91 4.72 -34.56 57.05
C ASP A 91 4.89 -33.33 57.94
N LYS A 92 4.03 -33.10 58.96
CA LYS A 92 4.16 -31.91 59.84
C LYS A 92 4.02 -32.19 61.33
N SER A 93 4.91 -31.58 62.11
CA SER A 93 4.99 -31.64 63.58
C SER A 93 3.79 -31.02 64.33
N GLN A 94 2.93 -30.21 63.69
CA GLN A 94 1.96 -29.39 64.43
C GLN A 94 0.48 -29.74 64.17
N THR A 95 0.12 -30.46 63.11
CA THR A 95 -1.29 -30.75 62.79
C THR A 95 -1.46 -32.06 62.02
N ASN A 96 -2.32 -32.96 62.50
CA ASN A 96 -2.58 -34.26 61.86
C ASN A 96 -3.48 -34.14 60.60
N TYR A 97 -4.27 -33.07 60.50
CA TYR A 97 -5.19 -32.85 59.38
C TYR A 97 -5.22 -31.38 58.97
N ARG A 98 -5.57 -31.15 57.70
CA ARG A 98 -5.81 -29.84 57.11
C ARG A 98 -7.20 -29.82 56.51
N ILE A 99 -7.91 -28.71 56.67
CA ILE A 99 -9.26 -28.55 56.11
C ILE A 99 -9.17 -27.75 54.82
N ARG A 100 -9.76 -28.28 53.74
CA ARG A 100 -9.91 -27.59 52.46
C ARG A 100 -11.38 -27.37 52.16
N TYR A 101 -11.70 -26.16 51.73
CA TYR A 101 -13.06 -25.74 51.42
C TYR A 101 -13.32 -25.93 49.93
N TYR A 102 -14.49 -26.42 49.58
CA TYR A 102 -14.89 -26.69 48.21
C TYR A 102 -16.32 -26.21 47.97
N LYS A 103 -16.58 -25.73 46.76
CA LYS A 103 -17.91 -25.48 46.22
C LYS A 103 -18.25 -26.57 45.23
N ILE A 104 -19.29 -27.33 45.53
CA ILE A 104 -19.85 -28.35 44.66
C ILE A 104 -21.00 -27.71 43.88
N TYR A 105 -20.90 -27.75 42.55
CA TYR A 105 -21.92 -27.30 41.63
C TYR A 105 -22.62 -28.51 41.02
N PHE A 106 -23.93 -28.57 41.15
CA PHE A 106 -24.78 -29.56 40.52
C PHE A 106 -25.65 -28.88 39.47
N TYR A 107 -25.70 -29.45 38.27
CA TYR A 107 -26.44 -28.91 37.13
C TYR A 107 -27.73 -29.74 36.91
N PRO A 108 -28.91 -29.18 37.20
CA PRO A 108 -30.19 -29.89 37.05
C PRO A 108 -30.57 -30.22 35.60
N GLU A 109 -29.91 -29.58 34.64
CA GLU A 109 -30.10 -29.79 33.20
C GLU A 109 -29.79 -31.24 32.77
N ASP A 110 -28.70 -31.80 33.31
CA ASP A 110 -28.05 -33.02 32.83
C ASP A 110 -27.52 -33.94 33.96
N ASP A 111 -27.79 -33.60 35.23
CA ASP A 111 -27.29 -34.28 36.44
C ASP A 111 -25.76 -34.32 36.53
N THR A 112 -25.06 -33.33 35.97
CA THR A 112 -23.60 -33.24 36.05
C THR A 112 -23.14 -32.50 37.31
N ILE A 113 -21.94 -32.86 37.78
CA ILE A 113 -21.33 -32.33 39.00
C ILE A 113 -19.96 -31.73 38.67
N GLN A 114 -19.65 -30.58 39.27
CA GLN A 114 -18.36 -29.91 39.22
C GLN A 114 -17.94 -29.53 40.64
N VAL A 115 -16.66 -29.67 40.98
CA VAL A 115 -16.14 -29.32 42.32
C VAL A 115 -14.98 -28.33 42.17
N ASN A 116 -15.13 -27.14 42.77
CA ASN A 116 -14.16 -26.06 42.70
C ASN A 116 -13.69 -25.64 44.10
N GLU A 117 -12.39 -25.48 44.28
CA GLU A 117 -11.79 -24.86 45.46
C GLU A 117 -11.62 -23.36 45.24
N PRO A 118 -12.17 -22.49 46.10
CA PRO A 118 -12.01 -21.04 45.99
C PRO A 118 -10.57 -20.60 46.25
N GLU A 119 -10.19 -19.46 45.66
CA GLU A 119 -8.84 -18.91 45.78
C GLU A 119 -8.57 -18.27 47.15
N VAL A 120 -7.64 -18.86 47.90
CA VAL A 120 -7.02 -18.40 49.13
C VAL A 120 -5.61 -17.90 48.83
N LYS A 121 -5.38 -16.61 49.11
CA LYS A 121 -4.09 -15.96 48.91
C LYS A 121 -2.98 -16.68 49.70
N ASN A 122 -1.86 -16.91 49.03
CA ASN A 122 -0.66 -17.51 49.61
C ASN A 122 -0.89 -18.91 50.23
N SER A 123 -1.86 -19.69 49.77
CA SER A 123 -2.17 -21.02 50.33
C SER A 123 -1.07 -22.08 50.06
N GLY A 124 -0.26 -21.87 49.02
CA GLY A 124 0.78 -22.79 48.55
C GLY A 124 0.26 -24.04 47.82
N LEU A 125 -1.05 -24.20 47.64
CA LEU A 125 -1.65 -25.36 46.97
C LEU A 125 -2.22 -24.98 45.60
N LEU A 126 -2.32 -25.99 44.72
CA LEU A 126 -3.09 -25.92 43.48
C LEU A 126 -4.58 -25.79 43.84
N GLN A 127 -5.16 -24.66 43.46
CA GLN A 127 -6.54 -24.27 43.72
C GLN A 127 -7.34 -24.20 42.42
N GLY A 128 -8.66 -24.05 42.52
CA GLY A 128 -9.56 -23.99 41.38
C GLY A 128 -10.32 -25.30 41.17
N THR A 129 -10.59 -25.66 39.92
CA THR A 129 -11.44 -26.81 39.58
C THR A 129 -10.77 -28.14 39.88
N SER A 130 -11.19 -28.80 40.97
CA SER A 130 -10.74 -30.14 41.35
C SER A 130 -11.40 -31.23 40.52
N ILE A 131 -12.71 -31.12 40.26
CA ILE A 131 -13.46 -32.07 39.44
C ILE A 131 -14.20 -31.27 38.38
N ARG A 132 -13.90 -31.55 37.10
CA ARG A 132 -14.57 -30.91 35.96
C ARG A 132 -16.02 -31.40 35.84
N ARG A 133 -16.88 -30.62 35.18
CA ARG A 133 -18.31 -30.95 35.00
C ARG A 133 -18.51 -32.27 34.26
N HIS A 134 -19.06 -33.29 34.94
CA HIS A 134 -19.57 -34.53 34.34
C HIS A 134 -20.43 -35.31 35.34
N ARG A 135 -21.11 -36.38 34.90
CA ARG A 135 -21.92 -37.24 35.77
C ARG A 135 -21.00 -38.18 36.57
N ILE A 136 -21.18 -38.23 37.88
CA ILE A 136 -20.38 -39.04 38.80
C ILE A 136 -21.22 -40.23 39.26
N THR A 137 -20.64 -41.44 39.25
CA THR A 137 -21.30 -42.68 39.70
C THR A 137 -21.39 -42.74 41.22
N LEU A 138 -22.40 -43.42 41.74
CA LEU A 138 -22.49 -43.74 43.16
C LEU A 138 -21.34 -44.67 43.59
N PRO A 139 -20.95 -44.65 44.87
CA PRO A 139 -19.96 -45.59 45.38
C PRO A 139 -20.47 -47.04 45.31
N PRO A 140 -19.57 -48.04 45.34
CA PRO A 140 -19.95 -49.46 45.32
C PRO A 140 -20.91 -49.78 46.49
N PRO A 141 -21.97 -50.58 46.28
CA PRO A 141 -22.21 -51.50 45.18
C PRO A 141 -22.99 -50.96 43.95
N ASP A 142 -23.51 -49.73 44.00
CA ASP A 142 -24.41 -49.16 42.96
C ASP A 142 -23.64 -48.40 41.85
N GLU A 143 -22.56 -48.96 41.34
CA GLU A 143 -21.67 -48.32 40.33
C GLU A 143 -22.40 -48.01 39.00
N ASP A 144 -23.50 -48.71 38.73
CA ASP A 144 -24.36 -48.54 37.57
C ASP A 144 -25.34 -47.34 37.67
N GLN A 145 -25.38 -46.67 38.82
CA GLN A 145 -26.22 -45.50 39.07
C GLN A 145 -25.38 -44.23 39.25
N PHE A 146 -26.00 -43.08 38.96
CA PHE A 146 -25.38 -41.76 39.08
C PHE A 146 -26.00 -40.97 40.23
N TYR A 147 -25.21 -40.06 40.80
CA TYR A 147 -25.72 -39.07 41.76
C TYR A 147 -26.86 -38.26 41.14
N THR A 148 -27.97 -38.17 41.87
CA THR A 148 -29.12 -37.31 41.51
C THR A 148 -29.29 -36.19 42.53
N VAL A 149 -30.09 -35.17 42.21
CA VAL A 149 -30.41 -34.04 43.12
C VAL A 149 -30.77 -34.51 44.54
N TYR A 150 -31.52 -35.61 44.66
CA TYR A 150 -32.00 -36.14 45.93
C TYR A 150 -30.90 -36.71 46.84
N HIS A 151 -29.70 -36.96 46.31
CA HIS A 151 -28.55 -37.42 47.09
C HIS A 151 -27.82 -36.26 47.79
N PHE A 152 -28.14 -35.01 47.44
CA PHE A 152 -27.52 -33.82 48.01
C PHE A 152 -28.42 -33.19 49.07
N ASN A 153 -27.94 -33.13 50.31
CA ASN A 153 -28.56 -32.35 51.38
C ASN A 153 -27.48 -31.77 52.31
N VAL A 154 -27.83 -30.72 53.05
CA VAL A 154 -26.96 -30.13 54.06
C VAL A 154 -26.73 -31.15 55.19
N GLY A 155 -25.48 -31.33 55.61
CA GLY A 155 -25.09 -32.33 56.61
C GLY A 155 -24.89 -33.75 56.06
N THR A 156 -25.03 -33.96 54.75
CA THR A 156 -24.76 -35.26 54.10
C THR A 156 -23.32 -35.33 53.61
N GLU A 157 -22.74 -36.53 53.69
CA GLU A 157 -21.41 -36.83 53.15
C GLU A 157 -21.54 -37.44 51.75
N VAL A 158 -20.83 -36.89 50.79
CA VAL A 158 -20.81 -37.37 49.39
C VAL A 158 -19.41 -37.82 49.02
N VAL A 159 -19.30 -38.98 48.37
CA VAL A 159 -18.01 -39.57 47.99
C VAL A 159 -17.84 -39.48 46.48
N PHE A 160 -16.84 -38.72 46.03
CA PHE A 160 -16.48 -38.60 44.62
C PHE A 160 -15.06 -39.12 44.39
N TYR A 161 -14.91 -40.14 43.54
CA TYR A 161 -13.60 -40.71 43.19
C TYR A 161 -12.72 -41.04 44.42
N GLY A 162 -13.34 -41.57 45.48
CA GLY A 162 -12.67 -41.91 46.74
C GLY A 162 -12.40 -40.73 47.69
N ARG A 163 -12.83 -39.52 47.35
CA ARG A 163 -12.76 -38.34 48.23
C ARG A 163 -14.11 -38.06 48.88
N THR A 164 -14.13 -38.00 50.21
CA THR A 164 -15.34 -37.72 51.00
C THR A 164 -15.47 -36.22 51.24
N PHE A 165 -16.55 -35.62 50.75
CA PHE A 165 -16.88 -34.22 50.95
C PHE A 165 -18.05 -34.11 51.92
N LYS A 166 -17.89 -33.33 52.99
CA LYS A 166 -18.93 -33.05 53.97
C LYS A 166 -19.62 -31.74 53.62
N ILE A 167 -20.89 -31.82 53.20
CA ILE A 167 -21.67 -30.62 52.83
C ILE A 167 -22.18 -29.96 54.10
N TYR A 168 -21.84 -28.69 54.33
CA TYR A 168 -22.20 -27.98 55.56
C TYR A 168 -23.18 -26.83 55.32
N ASP A 169 -23.20 -26.25 54.12
CA ASP A 169 -24.18 -25.22 53.76
C ASP A 169 -24.54 -25.27 52.25
N CYS A 170 -25.55 -24.49 51.88
CA CYS A 170 -25.98 -24.34 50.50
C CYS A 170 -26.46 -22.91 50.25
N ASP A 171 -26.33 -22.45 49.00
CA ASP A 171 -26.78 -21.12 48.62
C ASP A 171 -28.30 -20.94 48.78
N ALA A 172 -28.75 -19.69 48.93
CA ALA A 172 -30.15 -19.34 49.08
C ALA A 172 -31.00 -19.83 47.89
N PHE A 173 -30.46 -19.78 46.66
CA PHE A 173 -31.11 -20.32 45.47
C PHE A 173 -31.31 -21.83 45.59
N THR A 174 -30.22 -22.56 45.91
CA THR A 174 -30.23 -24.01 46.09
C THR A 174 -31.24 -24.44 47.15
N ARG A 175 -31.29 -23.73 48.28
CA ARG A 175 -32.21 -24.00 49.39
C ARG A 175 -33.68 -23.87 48.96
N ASN A 176 -34.00 -22.84 48.17
CA ASN A 176 -35.36 -22.62 47.65
C ASN A 176 -35.72 -23.66 46.60
N PHE A 177 -34.78 -24.04 45.74
CA PHE A 177 -34.97 -25.07 44.71
C PHE A 177 -35.28 -26.44 45.33
N LEU A 178 -34.49 -26.87 46.31
CA LEU A 178 -34.70 -28.14 47.02
C LEU A 178 -36.06 -28.18 47.73
N ARG A 179 -36.48 -27.08 48.36
CA ARG A 179 -37.81 -26.97 48.98
C ARG A 179 -38.94 -27.10 47.95
N LYS A 180 -38.80 -26.52 46.76
CA LYS A 180 -39.81 -26.61 45.67
C LYS A 180 -39.98 -28.03 45.16
N ILE A 181 -38.90 -28.81 45.12
CA ILE A 181 -38.94 -30.23 44.71
C ILE A 181 -39.54 -31.12 45.81
N GLY A 182 -39.60 -30.64 47.06
CA GLY A 182 -40.11 -31.37 48.22
C GLY A 182 -39.02 -31.98 49.11
N VAL A 183 -37.75 -31.62 48.89
CA VAL A 183 -36.64 -32.03 49.77
C VAL A 183 -36.57 -31.10 50.98
N LYS A 184 -36.65 -31.68 52.18
CA LYS A 184 -36.47 -30.93 53.43
C LYS A 184 -34.98 -30.67 53.66
N VAL A 185 -34.57 -29.41 53.47
CA VAL A 185 -33.17 -28.97 53.68
C VAL A 185 -32.87 -28.85 55.17
N ASN A 186 -31.76 -29.46 55.61
CA ASN A 186 -31.28 -29.40 56.99
C ASN A 186 -30.71 -28.01 57.36
N PRO A 187 -30.64 -27.65 58.65
CA PRO A 187 -29.96 -26.43 59.08
C PRO A 187 -28.44 -26.50 58.78
N PRO A 188 -27.77 -25.37 58.57
CA PRO A 188 -26.33 -25.33 58.29
C PRO A 188 -25.53 -25.95 59.44
N VAL A 189 -24.53 -26.75 59.07
CA VAL A 189 -23.61 -27.40 60.03
C VAL A 189 -22.42 -26.48 60.28
N GLN A 190 -21.96 -26.42 61.53
CA GLN A 190 -20.78 -25.64 61.89
C GLN A 190 -19.53 -26.25 61.24
N CYS A 191 -18.87 -25.47 60.39
CA CYS A 191 -17.62 -25.90 59.77
C CYS A 191 -16.45 -25.76 60.76
N PRO A 192 -15.57 -26.76 60.88
CA PRO A 192 -14.35 -26.62 61.67
C PRO A 192 -13.35 -25.66 60.99
N GLU A 193 -12.65 -24.86 61.78
CA GLU A 193 -11.61 -23.95 61.29
C GLU A 193 -10.29 -24.71 61.08
N ASP A 194 -9.57 -24.41 59.99
CA ASP A 194 -8.23 -24.95 59.75
C ASP A 194 -7.26 -24.38 60.82
N PRO A 195 -6.65 -25.21 61.69
CA PRO A 195 -5.74 -24.75 62.73
C PRO A 195 -4.59 -23.90 62.19
N TYR A 196 -4.09 -24.24 61.00
CA TYR A 196 -3.00 -23.51 60.35
C TYR A 196 -3.42 -22.09 59.92
N MET A 197 -4.62 -21.97 59.35
CA MET A 197 -5.14 -20.66 58.90
C MET A 197 -5.41 -19.72 60.07
N LYS A 198 -5.78 -20.23 61.24
CA LYS A 198 -5.98 -19.44 62.45
C LYS A 198 -4.67 -18.81 62.95
N ILE A 199 -3.65 -19.66 63.17
CA ILE A 199 -2.32 -19.21 63.61
C ILE A 199 -1.75 -18.18 62.63
N ARG A 200 -1.90 -18.43 61.33
CA ARG A 200 -1.41 -17.53 60.30
C ARG A 200 -2.08 -16.16 60.34
N ARG A 201 -3.38 -16.09 60.60
CA ARG A 201 -4.14 -14.83 60.63
C ARG A 201 -3.68 -13.97 61.82
N GLU A 202 -3.50 -14.58 62.98
CA GLU A 202 -2.99 -13.92 64.19
C GLU A 202 -1.59 -13.33 63.96
N VAL A 203 -0.69 -14.08 63.31
CA VAL A 203 0.65 -13.57 62.95
C VAL A 203 0.57 -12.38 62.01
N VAL A 204 -0.28 -12.41 60.98
CA VAL A 204 -0.38 -11.30 60.01
C VAL A 204 -0.97 -10.03 60.63
N GLU A 205 -1.95 -10.16 61.53
CA GLU A 205 -2.57 -9.01 62.20
C GLU A 205 -1.62 -8.31 63.20
N HIS A 206 -0.70 -9.06 63.81
CA HIS A 206 0.29 -8.50 64.74
C HIS A 206 1.54 -7.91 64.07
N VAL A 207 1.68 -8.01 62.74
CA VAL A 207 2.85 -7.52 62.01
C VAL A 207 2.58 -6.14 61.42
N GLU A 208 3.32 -5.13 61.89
CA GLU A 208 3.33 -3.81 61.26
C GLU A 208 3.96 -3.87 59.85
N PRO A 209 3.43 -3.09 58.88
CA PRO A 209 3.98 -3.08 57.53
C PRO A 209 5.40 -2.49 57.54
N LEU A 210 6.36 -3.26 57.01
CA LEU A 210 7.78 -2.87 56.91
C LEU A 210 8.03 -1.55 56.15
N ARG A 211 7.06 -1.09 55.33
CA ARG A 211 7.13 0.16 54.57
C ARG A 211 5.79 0.91 54.65
N PRO A 212 5.64 1.92 55.52
CA PRO A 212 4.46 2.78 55.49
C PRO A 212 4.42 3.57 54.16
N TYR A 213 3.27 3.51 53.50
CA TYR A 213 2.97 4.31 52.33
C TYR A 213 2.36 5.64 52.78
N GLU A 214 2.98 6.76 52.43
CA GLU A 214 2.39 8.08 52.61
C GLU A 214 1.61 8.43 51.35
N SER A 215 0.28 8.51 51.46
CA SER A 215 -0.56 8.96 50.36
C SER A 215 -0.50 10.49 50.25
N LEU A 216 0.09 10.99 49.17
CA LEU A 216 -0.03 12.39 48.78
C LEU A 216 -1.21 12.53 47.83
N ASP A 217 -2.16 13.42 48.15
CA ASP A 217 -3.36 13.65 47.35
C ASP A 217 -3.05 14.56 46.13
N THR A 218 -2.23 14.05 45.22
CA THR A 218 -1.86 14.73 43.97
C THR A 218 -3.03 14.77 42.97
N LEU A 219 -3.99 13.86 43.12
CA LEU A 219 -5.08 13.63 42.18
C LEU A 219 -6.10 14.79 42.18
N LYS A 220 -6.38 15.40 43.33
CA LYS A 220 -7.32 16.53 43.43
C LYS A 220 -6.89 17.74 42.60
N GLN A 221 -5.62 18.13 42.71
CA GLN A 221 -5.06 19.27 41.96
C GLN A 221 -5.05 18.97 40.45
N PHE A 222 -4.66 17.74 40.09
CA PHE A 222 -4.67 17.29 38.70
C PHE A 222 -6.07 17.40 38.09
N LEU A 223 -7.10 16.85 38.72
CA LEU A 223 -8.47 16.88 38.18
C LEU A 223 -9.03 18.30 37.97
N GLN A 224 -8.66 19.25 38.83
CA GLN A 224 -9.18 20.62 38.77
C GLN A 224 -8.54 21.47 37.66
N TYR A 225 -7.24 21.23 37.39
CA TYR A 225 -6.42 22.07 36.52
C TYR A 225 -5.85 21.36 35.30
N HIS A 226 -6.20 20.09 35.06
CA HIS A 226 -5.78 19.35 33.88
C HIS A 226 -6.04 20.14 32.59
N GLY A 227 -5.00 20.29 31.76
CA GLY A 227 -5.04 21.03 30.49
C GLY A 227 -4.94 22.56 30.62
N LYS A 228 -4.96 23.13 31.83
CA LYS A 228 -4.80 24.58 32.04
C LYS A 228 -3.33 24.94 32.20
N ILE A 229 -2.81 25.70 31.25
CA ILE A 229 -1.40 26.11 31.18
C ILE A 229 -1.36 27.63 31.11
N LEU A 230 -0.54 28.26 31.94
CA LEU A 230 -0.31 29.70 31.85
C LEU A 230 0.91 29.98 30.99
N CYS A 231 0.74 30.78 29.94
CA CYS A 231 1.78 31.14 28.99
C CYS A 231 2.23 32.59 29.21
N PHE A 232 3.53 32.79 29.43
CA PHE A 232 4.17 34.10 29.54
C PHE A 232 5.23 34.27 28.47
N PHE A 233 5.32 35.48 27.92
CA PHE A 233 6.40 35.90 27.05
C PHE A 233 7.48 36.56 27.88
N CYS A 234 8.69 36.03 27.75
CA CYS A 234 9.81 36.41 28.58
C CYS A 234 11.01 36.84 27.75
N LEU A 235 11.85 37.66 28.35
CA LEU A 235 13.10 38.11 27.78
C LEU A 235 14.24 37.77 28.71
N TRP A 236 15.26 37.11 28.19
CA TRP A 236 16.54 36.98 28.84
C TRP A 236 17.54 37.88 28.13
N ASP A 237 17.95 38.97 28.79
CA ASP A 237 18.97 39.89 28.28
C ASP A 237 20.31 39.59 28.93
N ASP A 238 21.22 38.97 28.18
CA ASP A 238 22.59 38.68 28.61
C ASP A 238 23.60 39.67 28.00
N SER A 239 23.16 40.80 27.44
CA SER A 239 24.02 41.76 26.71
C SER A 239 25.24 42.30 27.47
N VAL A 240 25.30 42.12 28.79
CA VAL A 240 26.45 42.50 29.63
C VAL A 240 27.62 41.52 29.51
N SER A 241 27.36 40.27 29.15
CA SER A 241 28.39 39.24 28.97
C SER A 241 29.12 39.41 27.64
N MET A 242 30.42 39.16 27.62
CA MET A 242 31.17 39.00 26.36
C MET A 242 30.55 37.80 25.63
N PHE A 243 29.92 37.99 24.47
CA PHE A 243 29.11 36.98 23.74
C PHE A 243 27.68 36.76 24.26
N GLY A 244 27.19 37.61 25.16
CA GLY A 244 25.82 37.55 25.62
C GLY A 244 24.86 38.16 24.61
N ASP A 245 23.76 37.44 24.36
CA ASP A 245 22.74 37.83 23.40
C ASP A 245 21.39 38.00 24.09
N ARG A 246 20.57 38.89 23.56
CA ARG A 246 19.18 39.02 23.96
C ARG A 246 18.36 37.85 23.39
N ARG A 247 17.66 37.10 24.25
CA ARG A 247 16.86 35.93 23.88
C ARG A 247 15.40 36.09 24.26
N GLU A 248 14.51 35.79 23.31
CA GLU A 248 13.08 35.73 23.54
C GLU A 248 12.69 34.31 23.96
N LEU A 249 11.98 34.21 25.07
CA LEU A 249 11.59 32.95 25.68
C LEU A 249 10.07 32.91 25.87
N ILE A 250 9.49 31.72 25.87
CA ILE A 250 8.10 31.47 26.26
C ILE A 250 8.14 30.56 27.49
N LEU A 251 7.52 31.01 28.58
CA LEU A 251 7.35 30.23 29.81
C LEU A 251 5.94 29.64 29.85
N HIS A 252 5.86 28.34 30.08
CA HIS A 252 4.63 27.61 30.35
C HIS A 252 4.61 27.17 31.81
N TYR A 253 3.56 27.56 32.54
CA TYR A 253 3.29 27.13 33.91
C TYR A 253 2.11 26.17 33.93
N PHE A 254 2.33 24.95 34.42
CA PHE A 254 1.31 23.91 34.48
C PHE A 254 0.64 23.91 35.85
N LEU A 255 -0.64 24.30 35.89
CA LEU A 255 -1.42 24.39 37.13
C LEU A 255 -1.73 23.02 37.77
N CYS A 256 -1.63 21.94 36.99
CA CYS A 256 -1.90 20.59 37.49
C CYS A 256 -0.84 20.09 38.48
N ASP A 257 0.43 20.50 38.32
CA ASP A 257 1.56 19.98 39.10
C ASP A 257 2.50 21.08 39.63
N ASP A 258 2.18 22.35 39.39
CA ASP A 258 3.02 23.53 39.68
C ASP A 258 4.42 23.46 39.05
N THR A 259 4.50 22.95 37.81
CA THR A 259 5.77 22.82 37.06
C THR A 259 5.91 23.89 35.99
N ILE A 260 7.15 24.27 35.66
CA ILE A 260 7.50 25.28 34.66
C ILE A 260 8.31 24.65 33.53
N GLU A 261 7.97 25.00 32.29
CA GLU A 261 8.72 24.68 31.07
C GLU A 261 9.07 26.00 30.36
N ILE A 262 10.29 26.15 29.84
CA ILE A 262 10.71 27.38 29.14
C ILE A 262 11.27 27.01 27.78
N LYS A 263 10.77 27.67 26.74
CA LYS A 263 11.17 27.48 25.33
C LYS A 263 11.78 28.75 24.77
N GLU A 264 12.79 28.60 23.93
CA GLU A 264 13.44 29.70 23.21
C GLU A 264 12.78 29.92 21.84
N LEU A 265 12.44 31.17 21.53
CA LEU A 265 11.97 31.61 20.22
C LEU A 265 13.19 31.95 19.35
N LEU A 266 13.53 31.01 18.46
CA LEU A 266 14.64 31.19 17.52
C LEU A 266 14.14 31.79 16.20
N PRO A 267 14.73 32.90 15.71
CA PRO A 267 14.48 33.36 14.35
C PRO A 267 15.06 32.36 13.33
N HIS A 268 14.51 32.37 12.11
CA HIS A 268 15.04 31.58 10.99
C HIS A 268 16.52 31.90 10.77
N SER A 269 17.36 30.87 10.61
CA SER A 269 18.81 30.99 10.39
C SER A 269 19.60 31.72 11.50
N SER A 270 19.20 31.58 12.77
CA SER A 270 19.96 32.13 13.91
C SER A 270 21.36 31.52 14.12
N GLY A 271 21.66 30.39 13.48
CA GLY A 271 22.90 29.64 13.67
C GLY A 271 22.98 28.87 14.99
N ARG A 272 21.90 28.86 15.79
CA ARG A 272 21.83 28.13 17.06
C ARG A 272 21.27 26.72 16.89
N ASP A 273 21.47 25.89 17.92
CA ASP A 273 20.97 24.52 17.95
C ASP A 273 19.45 24.47 17.79
N ALA A 274 18.95 23.48 17.06
CA ALA A 274 17.52 23.36 16.71
C ALA A 274 16.64 23.08 17.94
N LEU A 275 17.25 22.70 19.07
CA LEU A 275 16.58 22.43 20.33
C LEU A 275 16.13 23.72 21.00
N LYS A 276 14.87 24.08 20.73
CA LYS A 276 14.15 25.22 21.32
C LYS A 276 13.92 25.12 22.84
N MET A 277 14.51 24.15 23.54
CA MET A 277 14.23 23.88 24.95
C MET A 277 15.25 24.58 25.86
N PHE A 278 14.79 25.60 26.59
CA PHE A 278 15.62 26.33 27.55
C PHE A 278 15.57 25.69 28.95
N LEU A 279 14.39 25.29 29.40
CA LEU A 279 14.18 24.56 30.66
C LEU A 279 13.17 23.44 30.43
N ARG A 280 13.56 22.20 30.75
CA ARG A 280 12.65 21.05 30.76
C ARG A 280 11.64 21.19 31.89
N ARG A 281 10.39 20.77 31.63
CA ARG A 281 9.30 20.75 32.62
C ARG A 281 9.76 20.19 33.97
N SER A 282 9.77 21.05 34.98
CA SER A 282 10.19 20.75 36.35
C SER A 282 9.72 21.84 37.30
N LYS A 283 9.72 21.58 38.62
CA LYS A 283 9.45 22.63 39.61
C LYS A 283 10.65 23.56 39.71
N LEU A 284 10.44 24.86 39.50
CA LEU A 284 11.52 25.85 39.54
C LEU A 284 11.67 26.42 40.96
N PRO A 285 12.83 26.30 41.61
CA PRO A 285 13.03 26.86 42.94
C PRO A 285 13.23 28.38 42.89
N LYS A 286 12.72 29.09 43.89
CA LYS A 286 12.91 30.56 44.04
C LYS A 286 14.36 30.90 44.33
N ASN A 287 14.91 30.21 45.32
CA ASN A 287 16.30 30.34 45.72
C ASN A 287 17.10 29.22 45.05
N CYS A 288 17.82 29.58 44.01
CA CYS A 288 18.74 28.66 43.36
C CYS A 288 19.93 28.40 44.30
N PRO A 289 20.26 27.14 44.62
CA PRO A 289 21.52 26.85 45.29
C PRO A 289 22.69 27.28 44.39
N PRO A 290 23.82 27.72 44.97
CA PRO A 290 25.00 28.11 44.18
C PRO A 290 25.59 26.97 43.34
N ARG A 291 25.26 25.72 43.68
CA ARG A 291 25.68 24.51 42.95
C ARG A 291 24.50 23.55 42.80
N VAL A 292 24.43 22.90 41.64
CA VAL A 292 23.47 21.81 41.38
C VAL A 292 23.76 20.67 42.37
N TYR A 293 22.70 20.18 43.02
CA TYR A 293 22.81 19.04 43.95
C TYR A 293 23.27 17.78 43.23
N GLN A 294 24.13 17.00 43.87
CA GLN A 294 24.52 15.69 43.33
C GLN A 294 23.34 14.72 43.39
N PRO A 295 23.25 13.75 42.46
CA PRO A 295 22.25 12.69 42.54
C PRO A 295 22.28 12.01 43.92
N GLY A 296 21.12 11.95 44.58
CA GLY A 296 20.98 11.35 45.92
C GLY A 296 21.21 12.29 47.11
N GLN A 297 21.73 13.51 46.89
CA GLN A 297 21.91 14.49 47.98
C GLN A 297 20.57 15.00 48.54
N ILE A 298 19.55 15.11 47.68
CA ILE A 298 18.18 15.39 48.06
C ILE A 298 17.33 14.19 47.65
N THR A 299 16.68 13.57 48.63
CA THR A 299 15.76 12.46 48.40
C THR A 299 14.52 12.64 49.28
N ASP A 300 13.35 12.22 48.79
CA ASP A 300 12.11 12.26 49.57
C ASP A 300 12.17 11.34 50.81
N ARG A 301 13.04 10.33 50.75
CA ARG A 301 13.26 9.33 51.79
C ARG A 301 14.75 9.18 52.05
N ALA A 302 15.20 9.76 53.16
CA ALA A 302 16.55 9.54 53.65
C ALA A 302 16.68 8.13 54.25
N VAL A 303 17.81 7.49 53.97
CA VAL A 303 18.15 6.18 54.51
C VAL A 303 19.29 6.38 55.51
N LEU A 304 19.05 6.03 56.76
CA LEU A 304 20.07 6.00 57.80
C LEU A 304 20.89 4.73 57.62
N ASN A 305 22.17 4.91 57.29
CA ASN A 305 23.12 3.81 57.24
C ASN A 305 23.52 3.49 58.69
N SER A 306 22.89 2.50 59.31
CA SER A 306 23.13 2.14 60.72
C SER A 306 24.31 1.16 60.90
N TYR A 307 25.33 1.26 60.05
CA TYR A 307 26.59 0.57 60.30
C TYR A 307 27.33 1.28 61.45
N GLY A 308 27.31 0.67 62.63
CA GLY A 308 28.57 0.52 63.36
C GLY A 308 29.36 -0.61 62.69
N ASP A 309 30.69 -0.57 62.69
CA ASP A 309 31.60 -1.43 61.92
C ASP A 309 31.56 -2.96 62.24
N PHE A 310 30.41 -3.53 62.63
CA PHE A 310 30.27 -4.90 63.08
C PHE A 310 29.35 -5.76 62.18
N ILE A 311 30.01 -6.67 61.45
CA ILE A 311 29.64 -8.08 61.25
C ILE A 311 28.49 -8.41 60.25
N LYS A 312 28.94 -8.85 59.08
CA LYS A 312 28.47 -9.95 58.18
C LYS A 312 27.04 -10.01 57.63
N ASN A 313 26.05 -9.28 58.14
CA ASN A 313 24.70 -9.31 57.57
C ASN A 313 24.48 -8.11 56.64
N GLN A 314 25.16 -8.13 55.48
CA GLN A 314 25.23 -6.99 54.55
C GLN A 314 23.89 -6.64 53.87
N ALA A 315 22.90 -7.53 53.86
CA ALA A 315 21.69 -7.34 53.05
C ALA A 315 20.65 -6.38 53.66
N ASP A 316 20.57 -6.24 54.98
CA ASP A 316 19.42 -5.62 55.65
C ASP A 316 19.76 -4.41 56.55
N GLY A 317 20.98 -3.89 56.47
CA GLY A 317 21.53 -2.92 57.45
C GLY A 317 21.14 -1.45 57.27
N TYR A 318 20.07 -1.13 56.54
CA TYR A 318 19.66 0.26 56.31
C TYR A 318 18.27 0.53 56.91
N LEU A 319 18.19 1.58 57.74
CA LEU A 319 16.94 1.98 58.39
C LEU A 319 16.41 3.24 57.70
N PHE A 320 15.13 3.27 57.34
CA PHE A 320 14.52 4.49 56.84
C PHE A 320 14.44 5.55 57.95
N ASP A 321 14.84 6.79 57.64
CA ASP A 321 14.73 7.90 58.58
C ASP A 321 13.25 8.28 58.78
N ARG A 322 12.68 7.84 59.91
CA ARG A 322 11.29 8.14 60.29
C ARG A 322 11.04 9.62 60.56
N TYR A 323 12.08 10.36 60.98
CA TYR A 323 11.94 11.75 61.40
C TYR A 323 12.23 12.76 60.27
N LYS A 324 12.74 12.29 59.12
CA LYS A 324 13.03 13.10 57.92
C LYS A 324 13.89 14.33 58.24
N LEU A 325 14.88 14.20 59.14
CA LEU A 325 15.68 15.33 59.64
C LEU A 325 16.50 16.02 58.53
N GLY A 326 16.87 15.27 57.49
CA GLY A 326 17.65 15.78 56.35
C GLY A 326 16.83 16.42 55.22
N LYS A 327 15.51 16.58 55.38
CA LYS A 327 14.67 17.15 54.32
C LYS A 327 14.98 18.63 54.14
N VAL A 328 15.45 19.00 52.95
CA VAL A 328 15.67 20.41 52.58
C VAL A 328 14.35 21.02 52.17
N ASP A 329 13.84 21.97 52.95
CA ASP A 329 12.64 22.73 52.61
C ASP A 329 12.97 23.76 51.53
N GLN A 330 12.72 23.38 50.28
CA GLN A 330 12.93 24.24 49.11
C GLN A 330 11.62 24.89 48.66
N GLU A 331 11.61 26.21 48.55
CA GLU A 331 10.47 26.96 48.04
C GLU A 331 10.48 27.02 46.52
N PHE A 332 9.38 26.63 45.91
CA PHE A 332 9.17 26.66 44.46
C PHE A 332 8.29 27.84 44.03
N TYR A 333 8.51 28.33 42.82
CA TYR A 333 7.64 29.35 42.22
C TYR A 333 6.21 28.83 42.07
N LYS A 334 5.26 29.62 42.57
CA LYS A 334 3.82 29.38 42.40
C LYS A 334 3.24 30.36 41.40
N ASP A 335 2.01 30.10 40.96
CA ASP A 335 1.26 31.01 40.10
C ASP A 335 1.12 32.41 40.72
N SER A 336 1.02 32.53 42.05
CA SER A 336 1.01 33.82 42.75
C SER A 336 2.28 34.67 42.57
N ASP A 337 3.42 34.06 42.28
CA ASP A 337 4.71 34.75 42.15
C ASP A 337 4.96 35.27 40.72
N LEU A 338 4.20 34.78 39.74
CA LEU A 338 4.36 35.13 38.33
C LEU A 338 3.45 36.31 38.00
N SER A 339 4.03 37.49 37.85
CA SER A 339 3.33 38.70 37.40
C SER A 339 4.15 39.44 36.33
N LEU A 340 3.47 40.27 35.52
CA LEU A 340 4.13 41.05 34.48
C LEU A 340 5.09 42.07 35.08
N GLY A 341 6.28 42.18 34.48
CA GLY A 341 7.38 43.02 34.95
C GLY A 341 8.30 42.36 35.98
N VAL A 342 7.93 41.21 36.53
CA VAL A 342 8.79 40.48 37.48
C VAL A 342 9.91 39.77 36.74
N THR A 343 11.10 39.83 37.33
CA THR A 343 12.26 39.05 36.90
C THR A 343 12.34 37.77 37.70
N ILE A 344 12.15 36.63 37.04
CA ILE A 344 12.29 35.31 37.66
C ILE A 344 13.73 34.81 37.54
N ASN A 345 14.15 34.04 38.53
CA ASN A 345 15.47 33.41 38.54
C ASN A 345 15.37 31.98 38.01
N VAL A 346 15.86 31.76 36.79
CA VAL A 346 15.94 30.43 36.18
C VAL A 346 17.35 29.90 36.32
N TRP A 347 17.63 29.21 37.43
CA TRP A 347 18.93 28.60 37.73
C TRP A 347 20.13 29.57 37.57
N GLY A 348 19.98 30.80 38.06
CA GLY A 348 20.98 31.87 37.97
C GLY A 348 20.76 32.84 36.80
N ARG A 349 19.86 32.54 35.86
CA ARG A 349 19.54 33.40 34.72
C ARG A 349 18.33 34.26 35.02
N LYS A 350 18.50 35.57 34.98
CA LYS A 350 17.44 36.56 35.25
C LYS A 350 16.55 36.72 34.01
N VAL A 351 15.33 36.21 34.06
CA VAL A 351 14.39 36.24 32.95
C VAL A 351 13.23 37.19 33.28
N LEU A 352 13.03 38.22 32.47
CA LEU A 352 11.97 39.22 32.64
C LEU A 352 10.68 38.74 31.97
N LEU A 353 9.57 38.71 32.70
CA LEU A 353 8.24 38.46 32.13
C LEU A 353 7.66 39.78 31.61
N TYR A 354 7.46 39.93 30.30
CA TYR A 354 7.04 41.21 29.72
C TYR A 354 5.60 41.21 29.18
N ASP A 355 5.08 40.06 28.75
CA ASP A 355 3.70 39.92 28.28
C ASP A 355 3.15 38.52 28.59
N CYS A 356 1.83 38.33 28.44
CA CYS A 356 1.17 37.07 28.75
C CYS A 356 -0.04 36.80 27.85
N ASP A 357 -0.40 35.52 27.74
CA ASP A 357 -1.51 35.06 26.89
C ASP A 357 -2.89 35.43 27.46
N GLU A 358 -3.91 35.49 26.61
CA GLU A 358 -5.28 35.86 26.98
C GLU A 358 -5.89 34.91 28.02
N PHE A 359 -5.55 33.62 27.94
CA PHE A 359 -5.95 32.63 28.95
C PHE A 359 -5.35 32.95 30.33
N THR A 360 -4.11 33.43 30.37
CA THR A 360 -3.50 33.82 31.65
C THR A 360 -4.17 35.05 32.22
N LYS A 361 -4.46 36.06 31.40
CA LYS A 361 -5.14 37.29 31.83
C LYS A 361 -6.49 36.96 32.45
N SER A 362 -7.27 36.09 31.81
CA SER A 362 -8.56 35.63 32.34
C SER A 362 -8.43 34.80 33.62
N TYR A 363 -7.42 33.92 33.73
CA TYR A 363 -7.14 33.16 34.96
C TYR A 363 -6.79 34.09 36.14
N TYR A 364 -5.87 35.04 35.96
CA TYR A 364 -5.50 35.98 37.03
C TYR A 364 -6.64 36.94 37.38
N LYS A 365 -7.46 37.35 36.40
CA LYS A 365 -8.68 38.10 36.66
C LYS A 365 -9.66 37.31 37.52
N SER A 366 -9.88 36.03 37.21
CA SER A 366 -10.81 35.18 37.96
C SER A 366 -10.31 34.79 39.35
N LYS A 367 -9.02 34.53 39.53
CA LYS A 367 -8.47 34.02 40.80
C LYS A 367 -8.00 35.11 41.75
N TYR A 368 -7.35 36.16 41.21
CA TYR A 368 -6.72 37.22 42.00
C TYR A 368 -7.36 38.60 41.81
N GLY A 369 -8.28 38.77 40.85
CA GLY A 369 -8.94 40.06 40.58
C GLY A 369 -8.02 41.11 39.92
N ILE A 370 -6.94 40.68 39.26
CA ILE A 370 -5.99 41.59 38.60
C ILE A 370 -6.55 41.98 37.23
N GLU A 371 -6.85 43.27 37.02
CA GLU A 371 -7.32 43.79 35.73
C GLU A 371 -6.22 44.49 34.90
N ASN A 372 -5.21 45.06 35.56
CA ASN A 372 -4.17 45.86 34.89
C ASN A 372 -2.96 45.01 34.51
N PHE A 373 -2.89 44.61 33.24
CA PHE A 373 -1.73 43.93 32.64
C PHE A 373 -0.94 44.92 31.78
N THR A 374 0.01 45.64 32.38
CA THR A 374 0.86 46.59 31.64
C THR A 374 1.98 45.85 30.92
N SER A 375 1.83 45.57 29.63
CA SER A 375 2.86 44.92 28.81
C SER A 375 4.12 45.81 28.71
N VAL A 376 5.29 45.26 29.04
CA VAL A 376 6.56 45.99 28.97
C VAL A 376 7.08 45.98 27.53
N SER A 377 7.04 47.13 26.85
CA SER A 377 7.49 47.26 25.45
C SER A 377 8.99 46.98 25.31
N CYS A 378 9.30 45.83 24.72
CA CYS A 378 10.65 45.33 24.51
C CYS A 378 11.01 45.37 23.01
N LYS A 379 11.22 46.55 22.40
CA LYS A 379 11.46 46.67 20.95
C LYS A 379 12.76 45.97 20.50
N PRO A 380 12.75 45.10 19.47
CA PRO A 380 13.97 44.54 18.89
C PRO A 380 14.74 45.59 18.06
N PRO A 381 16.08 45.51 17.96
CA PRO A 381 16.85 46.31 17.02
C PRO A 381 16.50 45.94 15.56
N SER A 382 16.57 46.91 14.65
CA SER A 382 16.27 46.72 13.22
C SER A 382 17.24 45.74 12.57
N PRO A 383 16.77 44.80 11.71
CA PRO A 383 17.63 43.84 11.05
C PRO A 383 18.61 44.52 10.06
N PRO A 384 19.86 44.03 9.94
CA PRO A 384 20.82 44.55 8.96
C PRO A 384 20.39 44.26 7.51
N PRO A 385 20.85 45.06 6.53
CA PRO A 385 20.58 44.81 5.11
C PRO A 385 21.16 43.46 4.65
N LYS A 386 20.40 42.74 3.81
CA LYS A 386 20.83 41.46 3.22
C LYS A 386 21.94 41.71 2.19
N ILE A 387 23.13 41.16 2.44
CA ILE A 387 24.26 41.21 1.50
C ILE A 387 24.01 40.21 0.35
N GLU A 388 24.08 40.69 -0.89
CA GLU A 388 24.01 39.85 -2.08
C GLU A 388 25.31 39.03 -2.24
N ARG A 389 25.18 37.71 -2.26
CA ARG A 389 26.31 36.79 -2.44
C ARG A 389 26.61 36.63 -3.93
N LYS A 390 27.81 36.99 -4.35
CA LYS A 390 28.32 36.69 -5.71
C LYS A 390 28.98 35.30 -5.71
N PHE A 391 28.69 34.50 -6.72
CA PHE A 391 29.33 33.20 -6.90
C PHE A 391 30.70 33.33 -7.55
N PRO A 392 31.67 32.48 -7.19
CA PRO A 392 32.97 32.44 -7.85
C PRO A 392 32.85 31.86 -9.28
N PRO A 393 33.83 32.15 -10.16
CA PRO A 393 33.89 31.54 -11.49
C PRO A 393 34.08 30.02 -11.40
N TYR A 394 33.56 29.31 -12.40
CA TYR A 394 33.77 27.87 -12.55
C TYR A 394 35.26 27.51 -12.51
N ASN A 395 35.62 26.46 -11.76
CA ASN A 395 37.03 26.11 -11.50
C ASN A 395 37.61 25.06 -12.46
N GLY A 396 36.82 24.58 -13.43
CA GLY A 396 37.26 23.57 -14.41
C GLY A 396 36.97 22.11 -14.04
N PHE A 397 36.50 21.84 -12.82
CA PHE A 397 36.20 20.47 -12.37
C PHE A 397 34.71 20.15 -12.41
N GLY A 398 34.37 19.02 -13.03
CA GLY A 398 33.00 18.49 -13.05
C GLY A 398 32.08 19.23 -14.02
N SER A 399 30.83 19.44 -13.61
CA SER A 399 29.86 20.26 -14.34
C SER A 399 29.69 21.61 -13.64
N GLU A 400 29.37 22.66 -14.40
CA GLU A 400 29.15 24.01 -13.86
C GLU A 400 28.06 24.02 -12.78
N GLU A 401 27.02 23.21 -12.94
CA GLU A 401 25.94 23.06 -11.96
C GLU A 401 26.42 22.43 -10.64
N ASP A 402 27.44 21.57 -10.70
CA ASP A 402 27.99 20.88 -9.53
C ASP A 402 28.92 21.81 -8.75
N SER A 403 29.78 22.57 -9.46
CA SER A 403 30.58 23.63 -8.84
C SER A 403 29.72 24.72 -8.22
N LEU A 404 28.65 25.14 -8.90
CA LEU A 404 27.70 26.12 -8.35
C LEU A 404 27.03 25.59 -7.09
N ARG A 405 26.65 24.30 -7.08
CA ARG A 405 25.98 23.67 -5.93
C ARG A 405 26.89 23.62 -4.70
N ASN A 406 28.19 23.43 -4.89
CA ASN A 406 29.20 23.50 -3.83
C ASN A 406 29.25 24.88 -3.15
N CYS A 407 28.90 25.96 -3.86
CA CYS A 407 28.91 27.32 -3.30
C CYS A 407 27.64 27.71 -2.52
N ILE A 408 26.57 26.90 -2.58
CA ILE A 408 25.27 27.23 -1.97
C ILE A 408 25.21 26.79 -0.50
N ASP A 409 25.61 25.55 -0.22
CA ASP A 409 25.47 24.92 1.10
C ASP A 409 26.84 24.45 1.61
N LEU A 410 27.10 24.60 2.92
CA LEU A 410 28.35 24.13 3.55
C LEU A 410 28.55 22.61 3.39
N LYS A 411 27.45 21.86 3.37
CA LYS A 411 27.47 20.43 3.07
C LYS A 411 27.20 20.22 1.58
N PRO A 412 28.18 19.74 0.80
CA PRO A 412 27.98 19.51 -0.61
C PRO A 412 26.90 18.44 -0.81
N THR A 413 25.95 18.73 -1.71
CA THR A 413 24.90 17.81 -2.13
C THR A 413 24.88 17.76 -3.64
N PRO A 414 24.59 16.62 -4.29
CA PRO A 414 24.57 16.54 -5.73
C PRO A 414 23.52 17.49 -6.32
N HIS A 415 23.84 18.13 -7.44
CA HIS A 415 22.87 18.95 -8.16
C HIS A 415 21.66 18.08 -8.58
N ARG A 416 20.45 18.63 -8.45
CA ARG A 416 19.22 17.89 -8.75
C ARG A 416 18.90 18.00 -10.23
N ARG A 417 18.77 16.85 -10.90
CA ARG A 417 18.23 16.80 -12.27
C ARG A 417 16.77 17.23 -12.26
N ASN A 418 16.28 17.76 -13.37
CA ASN A 418 14.90 18.19 -13.54
C ASN A 418 13.96 16.98 -13.67
N PHE A 419 13.70 16.29 -12.56
CA PHE A 419 12.89 15.06 -12.52
C PHE A 419 11.51 15.22 -13.18
N LYS A 420 10.86 16.37 -13.00
CA LYS A 420 9.56 16.66 -13.63
C LYS A 420 9.64 16.57 -15.16
N LYS A 421 10.65 17.20 -15.76
CA LYS A 421 10.87 17.20 -17.20
C LYS A 421 11.24 15.81 -17.71
N PHE A 422 12.07 15.09 -16.96
CA PHE A 422 12.44 13.71 -17.26
C PHE A 422 11.21 12.81 -17.29
N MET A 423 10.33 12.86 -16.28
CA MET A 423 9.12 12.03 -16.22
C MET A 423 8.10 12.34 -17.32
N GLU A 424 7.84 13.61 -17.61
CA GLU A 424 6.86 14.01 -18.65
C GLU A 424 7.30 13.61 -20.06
N LYS A 425 8.62 13.54 -20.28
CA LYS A 425 9.22 13.33 -21.60
C LYS A 425 10.01 12.03 -21.70
N ASP A 426 9.81 11.11 -20.76
CA ASP A 426 10.37 9.77 -20.86
C ASP A 426 9.69 9.01 -22.01
N SER A 427 10.36 8.01 -22.57
CA SER A 427 9.79 7.20 -23.65
C SER A 427 8.69 6.27 -23.11
N TYR A 428 7.48 6.35 -23.66
CA TYR A 428 6.38 5.46 -23.28
C TYR A 428 5.66 4.89 -24.50
N GLY A 429 5.54 3.57 -24.56
CA GLY A 429 4.90 2.85 -25.67
C GLY A 429 5.52 3.24 -27.01
N SER A 430 4.68 3.73 -27.94
CA SER A 430 5.11 4.17 -29.28
C SER A 430 5.65 5.61 -29.33
N LYS A 431 5.68 6.35 -28.20
CA LYS A 431 6.21 7.73 -28.16
C LYS A 431 7.64 7.72 -27.65
N SER A 432 8.59 7.94 -28.55
CA SER A 432 10.02 7.90 -28.24
C SER A 432 10.52 9.14 -27.50
N ASN A 433 9.86 10.30 -27.65
CA ASN A 433 10.30 11.60 -27.12
C ASN A 433 11.76 11.96 -27.49
N ILE A 434 12.26 11.38 -28.58
CA ILE A 434 13.59 11.60 -29.14
C ILE A 434 13.39 12.21 -30.53
N LEU A 435 13.97 13.38 -30.76
CA LEU A 435 13.96 14.04 -32.05
C LEU A 435 15.21 13.61 -32.82
N ARG A 436 15.02 12.93 -33.96
CA ARG A 436 16.12 12.43 -34.79
C ARG A 436 16.19 13.20 -36.09
N PHE A 437 17.39 13.68 -36.41
CA PHE A 437 17.70 14.43 -37.62
C PHE A 437 18.81 13.74 -38.40
N PHE A 438 18.70 13.78 -39.72
CA PHE A 438 19.75 13.39 -40.64
C PHE A 438 20.57 14.63 -40.95
N ALA A 439 21.87 14.52 -40.81
CA ALA A 439 22.78 15.62 -41.01
C ALA A 439 23.96 15.17 -41.85
N LYS A 440 24.53 16.11 -42.62
CA LYS A 440 25.83 15.93 -43.25
C LYS A 440 26.86 16.82 -42.58
N LEU A 441 28.11 16.36 -42.54
CA LEU A 441 29.21 17.17 -42.03
C LEU A 441 29.59 18.23 -43.06
N VAL A 442 29.68 19.49 -42.64
CA VAL A 442 30.17 20.60 -43.45
C VAL A 442 31.68 20.69 -43.22
N THR A 443 32.45 20.24 -44.21
CA THR A 443 33.92 20.19 -44.17
C THR A 443 34.48 20.26 -45.59
N ASP A 444 35.67 20.83 -45.75
CA ASP A 444 36.36 20.91 -47.04
C ASP A 444 37.11 19.62 -47.40
N LYS A 445 37.19 18.67 -46.45
CA LYS A 445 37.86 17.40 -46.67
C LYS A 445 37.03 16.52 -47.60
N CYS A 446 37.58 16.21 -48.77
CA CYS A 446 36.91 15.40 -49.80
C CYS A 446 36.42 14.03 -49.28
N VAL A 447 37.16 13.41 -48.35
CA VAL A 447 36.83 12.10 -47.77
C VAL A 447 35.55 12.14 -46.93
N ASP A 448 35.22 13.31 -46.36
CA ASP A 448 34.14 13.45 -45.40
C ASP A 448 32.84 14.00 -46.01
N LEU A 449 32.86 14.42 -47.29
CA LEU A 449 31.74 15.12 -47.93
C LEU A 449 30.47 14.27 -48.05
N ASP A 450 30.62 12.96 -48.27
CA ASP A 450 29.51 12.03 -48.45
C ASP A 450 29.03 11.41 -47.13
N ARG A 451 29.65 11.76 -45.99
CA ARG A 451 29.33 11.17 -44.69
C ARG A 451 28.00 11.67 -44.15
N MET A 452 27.13 10.73 -43.84
CA MET A 452 25.83 10.97 -43.24
C MET A 452 25.85 10.68 -41.74
N PHE A 453 25.14 11.48 -40.97
CA PHE A 453 25.05 11.37 -39.52
C PHE A 453 23.60 11.47 -39.06
N VAL A 454 23.32 10.82 -37.94
CA VAL A 454 22.04 10.89 -37.24
C VAL A 454 22.26 11.63 -35.94
N ILE A 455 21.70 12.83 -35.84
CA ILE A 455 21.71 13.65 -34.62
C ILE A 455 20.43 13.38 -33.86
N SER A 456 20.55 12.83 -32.66
CA SER A 456 19.42 12.54 -31.78
C SER A 456 19.40 13.52 -30.60
N TYR A 457 18.30 14.25 -30.46
CA TYR A 457 18.03 15.16 -29.34
C TYR A 457 17.03 14.52 -28.37
N TYR A 458 17.43 14.39 -27.11
CA TYR A 458 16.61 13.78 -26.07
C TYR A 458 15.86 14.85 -25.30
N LEU A 459 14.54 14.90 -25.45
CA LEU A 459 13.73 15.99 -24.88
C LEU A 459 13.66 15.97 -23.34
N GLY A 460 13.94 14.82 -22.71
CA GLY A 460 13.95 14.65 -21.24
C GLY A 460 15.10 15.37 -20.55
N ASP A 461 16.31 15.28 -21.11
CA ASP A 461 17.55 15.81 -20.50
C ASP A 461 18.23 16.93 -21.31
N ASP A 462 17.67 17.31 -22.47
CA ASP A 462 18.28 18.26 -23.42
C ASP A 462 19.69 17.87 -23.87
N THR A 463 19.96 16.56 -23.91
CA THR A 463 21.23 16.01 -24.39
C THR A 463 21.16 15.66 -25.86
N ILE A 464 22.31 15.70 -26.53
CA ILE A 464 22.48 15.37 -27.94
C ILE A 464 23.43 14.17 -28.05
N SER A 465 23.11 13.23 -28.94
CA SER A 465 24.04 12.22 -29.43
C SER A 465 24.15 12.31 -30.95
N VAL A 466 25.31 11.95 -31.48
CA VAL A 466 25.58 11.91 -32.92
C VAL A 466 26.06 10.51 -33.26
N PHE A 467 25.41 9.89 -34.24
CA PHE A 467 25.71 8.53 -34.68
C PHE A 467 25.90 8.48 -36.19
N GLU A 468 26.95 7.84 -36.65
CA GLU A 468 27.23 7.58 -38.06
C GLU A 468 26.78 6.16 -38.41
N PRO A 469 25.89 5.96 -39.39
CA PRO A 469 25.49 4.63 -39.83
C PRO A 469 26.71 3.87 -40.38
N ILE A 470 26.76 2.56 -40.13
CA ILE A 470 27.90 1.73 -40.50
C ILE A 470 27.75 1.32 -41.97
N GLU A 471 28.59 1.88 -42.84
CA GLU A 471 28.68 1.50 -44.24
C GLU A 471 29.81 0.50 -44.48
N ARG A 472 29.50 -0.66 -45.05
CA ARG A 472 30.50 -1.68 -45.39
C ARG A 472 31.42 -1.17 -46.50
N ASN A 473 32.71 -1.50 -46.40
CA ASN A 473 33.74 -1.13 -47.37
C ASN A 473 33.97 0.39 -47.53
N SER A 474 33.42 1.24 -46.64
CA SER A 474 33.67 2.70 -46.63
C SER A 474 35.08 3.07 -46.15
N GLY A 475 35.76 2.17 -45.42
CA GLY A 475 37.06 2.43 -44.81
C GLY A 475 37.01 3.23 -43.50
N ILE A 476 35.82 3.70 -43.09
CA ILE A 476 35.61 4.45 -41.85
C ILE A 476 34.87 3.55 -40.84
N ALA A 477 35.32 3.55 -39.60
CA ALA A 477 34.59 2.92 -38.51
C ALA A 477 33.36 3.79 -38.17
N GLY A 478 32.22 3.51 -38.82
CA GLY A 478 30.94 4.10 -38.43
C GLY A 478 30.57 3.73 -36.99
N GLY A 479 29.60 4.45 -36.43
CA GLY A 479 29.12 4.23 -35.07
C GLY A 479 28.92 5.52 -34.28
N MET A 480 29.15 5.45 -32.96
CA MET A 480 28.91 6.58 -32.06
C MET A 480 29.97 7.68 -32.24
N PHE A 481 29.60 8.76 -32.93
CA PHE A 481 30.46 9.93 -33.15
C PHE A 481 30.49 10.85 -31.90
N LEU A 482 29.35 11.07 -31.27
CA LEU A 482 29.22 11.80 -30.00
C LEU A 482 28.33 11.04 -29.02
N LYS A 483 28.87 10.72 -27.85
CA LYS A 483 28.11 10.17 -26.75
C LYS A 483 27.12 11.20 -26.20
N ARG A 484 25.94 10.72 -25.78
CA ARG A 484 24.87 11.53 -25.17
C ARG A 484 25.42 12.51 -24.12
N SER A 485 25.37 13.80 -24.44
CA SER A 485 25.87 14.88 -23.60
C SER A 485 25.19 16.21 -23.94
N ARG A 486 25.22 17.20 -23.03
CA ARG A 486 24.71 18.55 -23.33
C ARG A 486 25.79 19.32 -24.09
N VAL A 487 25.42 19.90 -25.23
CA VAL A 487 26.35 20.61 -26.13
C VAL A 487 26.21 22.12 -25.92
N LYS A 488 27.34 22.78 -25.61
CA LYS A 488 27.39 24.23 -25.38
C LYS A 488 27.36 24.99 -26.70
N LYS A 489 26.82 26.21 -26.68
CA LYS A 489 26.90 27.13 -27.82
C LYS A 489 28.36 27.54 -28.07
N PRO A 490 28.75 27.77 -29.33
CA PRO A 490 30.11 28.20 -29.66
C PRO A 490 30.39 29.63 -29.16
N GLY A 491 31.66 29.93 -28.88
CA GLY A 491 32.12 31.28 -28.53
C GLY A 491 31.92 31.70 -27.07
N GLN A 492 31.44 30.81 -26.19
CA GLN A 492 31.32 31.12 -24.76
C GLN A 492 32.63 30.90 -24.01
N GLU A 493 32.93 31.80 -23.07
CA GLU A 493 34.07 31.64 -22.16
C GLU A 493 33.85 30.42 -21.23
N VAL A 494 34.93 29.68 -20.98
CA VAL A 494 34.89 28.45 -20.16
C VAL A 494 34.78 28.76 -18.66
N PHE A 495 35.38 29.87 -18.19
CA PHE A 495 35.51 30.20 -16.77
C PHE A 495 34.67 31.42 -16.38
N LYS A 496 33.35 31.29 -16.45
CA LYS A 496 32.39 32.32 -16.04
C LYS A 496 31.65 31.94 -14.75
N SER A 497 31.06 32.94 -14.08
CA SER A 497 30.22 32.73 -12.89
C SER A 497 28.78 32.35 -13.25
N GLU A 498 28.32 32.77 -14.44
CA GLU A 498 27.00 32.42 -14.98
C GLU A 498 27.05 31.10 -15.73
N LEU A 499 25.93 30.39 -15.80
CA LEU A 499 25.86 29.10 -16.48
C LEU A 499 26.02 29.23 -18.01
N SER A 500 26.61 28.22 -18.63
CA SER A 500 26.70 28.09 -20.09
C SER A 500 25.34 27.93 -20.74
N GLU A 501 25.18 28.54 -21.92
CA GLU A 501 23.99 28.26 -22.73
C GLU A 501 24.23 27.03 -23.59
N TYR A 502 23.22 26.17 -23.59
CA TYR A 502 23.23 24.93 -24.34
C TYR A 502 22.30 25.02 -25.54
N ILE A 503 22.57 24.22 -26.56
CA ILE A 503 21.73 24.11 -27.75
C ILE A 503 20.32 23.63 -27.33
N LYS A 504 19.30 24.37 -27.75
CA LYS A 504 17.90 24.06 -27.46
C LYS A 504 17.28 23.27 -28.61
N ALA A 505 16.24 22.48 -28.30
CA ALA A 505 15.48 21.74 -29.31
C ALA A 505 14.90 22.65 -30.40
N GLU A 506 14.45 23.84 -30.02
CA GLU A 506 13.82 24.85 -30.89
C GLU A 506 14.76 25.38 -31.98
N GLU A 507 16.08 25.32 -31.74
CA GLU A 507 17.10 25.76 -32.69
C GLU A 507 17.38 24.68 -33.77
N LEU A 508 16.88 23.45 -33.58
CA LEU A 508 17.08 22.33 -34.51
C LEU A 508 15.89 22.21 -35.47
N TYR A 509 16.11 22.57 -36.73
CA TYR A 509 15.16 22.39 -37.83
C TYR A 509 15.91 22.06 -39.13
N ILE A 510 15.21 21.46 -40.10
CA ILE A 510 15.80 21.07 -41.38
C ILE A 510 16.32 22.31 -42.12
N GLY A 511 17.55 22.21 -42.60
CA GLY A 511 18.31 23.25 -43.31
C GLY A 511 19.29 24.01 -42.44
N VAL A 512 19.17 23.96 -41.11
CA VAL A 512 20.10 24.67 -40.23
C VAL A 512 21.44 23.95 -40.10
N THR A 513 22.51 24.75 -39.97
CA THR A 513 23.85 24.26 -39.65
C THR A 513 24.09 24.38 -38.14
N VAL A 514 24.23 23.25 -37.46
CA VAL A 514 24.43 23.15 -36.01
C VAL A 514 25.89 22.90 -35.71
N ASN A 515 26.47 23.67 -34.78
CA ASN A 515 27.82 23.45 -34.30
C ASN A 515 27.81 22.51 -33.09
N VAL A 516 28.37 21.31 -33.25
CA VAL A 516 28.48 20.30 -32.20
C VAL A 516 29.95 20.09 -31.86
N ASN A 517 30.40 20.66 -30.74
CA ASN A 517 31.79 20.57 -30.27
C ASN A 517 32.86 20.93 -31.32
N GLY A 518 32.57 21.92 -32.18
CA GLY A 518 33.45 22.37 -33.25
C GLY A 518 33.14 21.77 -34.63
N TYR A 519 32.36 20.69 -34.71
CA TYR A 519 31.93 20.09 -35.96
C TYR A 519 30.63 20.73 -36.44
N LEU A 520 30.62 21.21 -37.69
CA LEU A 520 29.44 21.84 -38.30
C LEU A 520 28.61 20.79 -39.03
N PHE A 521 27.36 20.59 -38.61
CA PHE A 521 26.44 19.63 -39.21
C PHE A 521 25.26 20.35 -39.85
N ARG A 522 25.04 20.16 -41.15
CA ARG A 522 23.84 20.68 -41.84
C ARG A 522 22.74 19.63 -41.77
N LEU A 523 21.63 19.97 -41.11
CA LEU A 523 20.46 19.10 -41.00
C LEU A 523 19.74 19.03 -42.36
N LEU A 524 19.64 17.84 -42.94
CA LEU A 524 19.03 17.59 -44.26
C LEU A 524 17.58 17.11 -44.15
N ASN A 525 17.29 16.26 -43.18
CA ASN A 525 15.95 15.68 -43.02
C ASN A 525 15.72 15.25 -41.55
N ALA A 526 14.52 14.78 -41.22
CA ALA A 526 14.19 14.27 -39.90
C ALA A 526 13.31 13.01 -39.98
N ASP A 527 13.28 12.24 -38.89
CA ASP A 527 12.38 11.08 -38.73
C ASP A 527 10.91 11.55 -38.74
N GLU A 528 9.99 10.70 -39.23
CA GLU A 528 8.55 10.94 -39.28
C GLU A 528 7.98 11.29 -37.90
N TYR A 529 8.47 10.65 -36.82
CA TYR A 529 8.10 11.02 -35.46
C TYR A 529 8.50 12.46 -35.15
N THR A 530 9.72 12.84 -35.52
CA THR A 530 10.29 14.18 -35.29
C THR A 530 9.46 15.25 -35.96
N LEU A 531 9.10 15.03 -37.22
CA LEU A 531 8.31 15.97 -38.02
C LEU A 531 6.89 16.09 -37.47
N ASN A 532 6.23 14.97 -37.16
CA ASN A 532 4.92 14.98 -36.50
C ASN A 532 4.96 15.71 -35.16
N TYR A 533 6.00 15.51 -34.36
CA TYR A 533 6.16 16.18 -33.07
C TYR A 533 6.33 17.70 -33.23
N MET A 534 7.06 18.16 -34.24
CA MET A 534 7.23 19.59 -34.53
C MET A 534 5.94 20.24 -35.02
N GLU A 535 5.21 19.56 -35.92
CA GLU A 535 3.92 20.01 -36.45
C GLU A 535 2.83 20.06 -35.37
N GLN A 536 2.87 19.17 -34.38
CA GLN A 536 1.94 19.22 -33.24
C GLN A 536 2.30 20.34 -32.24
N ASN A 537 3.58 20.71 -32.15
CA ASN A 537 4.08 21.73 -31.20
C ASN A 537 4.44 23.04 -31.91
N THR A 538 3.52 23.58 -32.72
CA THR A 538 3.74 24.77 -33.55
C THR A 538 4.21 26.02 -32.79
N ASP A 539 3.83 26.18 -31.52
CA ASP A 539 4.26 27.32 -30.68
C ASP A 539 5.78 27.36 -30.45
N LYS A 540 6.42 26.18 -30.39
CA LYS A 540 7.86 26.04 -30.16
C LYS A 540 8.65 25.93 -31.47
N TYR A 541 8.01 25.46 -32.53
CA TYR A 541 8.61 25.21 -33.84
C TYR A 541 7.90 26.04 -34.93
N PRO A 542 8.21 27.35 -35.04
CA PRO A 542 7.52 28.24 -35.98
C PRO A 542 7.67 27.79 -37.44
N PHE A 543 8.83 27.20 -37.80
CA PHE A 543 9.10 26.69 -39.16
C PHE A 543 8.30 25.44 -39.54
N SER A 544 7.65 24.77 -38.58
CA SER A 544 6.76 23.63 -38.85
C SER A 544 5.28 24.01 -38.80
N ASN A 545 4.97 25.32 -38.73
CA ASN A 545 3.60 25.80 -38.75
C ASN A 545 3.13 26.05 -40.19
N LEU A 546 2.25 25.18 -40.68
CA LEU A 546 1.64 25.27 -42.01
C LEU A 546 1.00 26.63 -42.28
N LYS A 547 0.32 27.23 -41.30
CA LYS A 547 -0.37 28.52 -41.48
C LYS A 547 0.61 29.64 -41.74
N LEU A 548 1.73 29.68 -41.02
CA LEU A 548 2.78 30.69 -41.22
C LEU A 548 3.49 30.48 -42.57
N ALA A 549 3.78 29.24 -42.95
CA ALA A 549 4.38 28.91 -44.24
C ALA A 549 3.47 29.31 -45.42
N LEU A 550 2.17 29.00 -45.34
CA LEU A 550 1.18 29.42 -46.35
C LEU A 550 0.98 30.94 -46.37
N GLN A 551 1.04 31.63 -45.23
CA GLN A 551 0.98 33.10 -45.18
C GLN A 551 2.18 33.75 -45.88
N LYS A 552 3.39 33.20 -45.72
CA LYS A 552 4.57 33.66 -46.47
C LYS A 552 4.40 33.44 -47.98
N LEU A 553 3.78 32.33 -48.39
CA LEU A 553 3.47 32.08 -49.80
C LEU A 553 2.40 33.02 -50.37
N LYS A 554 1.39 33.39 -49.58
CA LYS A 554 0.37 34.37 -49.98
C LYS A 554 0.95 35.76 -50.28
N GLN A 555 2.07 36.13 -49.65
CA GLN A 555 2.73 37.40 -49.96
C GLN A 555 3.30 37.44 -51.39
N GLU A 556 3.51 36.28 -52.03
CA GLU A 556 4.00 36.15 -53.42
C GLU A 556 2.85 35.94 -54.44
N GLU A 557 1.61 36.33 -54.12
CA GLU A 557 0.41 36.18 -54.95
C GLU A 557 0.57 36.63 -56.42
N GLY A 558 1.45 37.61 -56.68
CA GLY A 558 1.74 38.13 -58.02
C GLY A 558 2.23 37.07 -59.03
N LYS A 559 2.83 35.97 -58.56
CA LYS A 559 3.35 34.87 -59.41
C LYS A 559 2.41 33.66 -59.50
N SER A 560 1.20 33.74 -58.92
CA SER A 560 0.23 32.63 -58.87
C SER A 560 -0.19 32.09 -60.25
N ARG A 561 -0.30 32.96 -61.26
CA ARG A 561 -0.67 32.57 -62.63
C ARG A 561 0.45 31.79 -63.34
N GLU A 562 1.70 32.23 -63.16
CA GLU A 562 2.88 31.55 -63.70
C GLU A 562 3.01 30.16 -63.09
N LEU A 563 2.73 30.03 -61.78
CA LEU A 563 2.70 28.75 -61.08
C LEU A 563 1.74 27.73 -61.68
N LYS A 564 0.50 28.13 -61.94
CA LYS A 564 -0.51 27.25 -62.56
C LYS A 564 -0.03 26.74 -63.92
N GLN A 565 0.69 27.56 -64.69
CA GLN A 565 1.26 27.16 -65.98
C GLN A 565 2.46 26.22 -65.82
N VAL A 566 3.38 26.52 -64.89
CA VAL A 566 4.56 25.69 -64.64
C VAL A 566 4.18 24.31 -64.11
N PHE A 567 3.23 24.23 -63.16
CA PHE A 567 2.75 22.94 -62.66
C PHE A 567 2.00 22.14 -63.73
N LYS A 568 1.15 22.78 -64.55
CA LYS A 568 0.50 22.12 -65.69
C LYS A 568 1.51 21.63 -66.74
N ALA A 569 2.58 22.38 -66.97
CA ALA A 569 3.65 21.97 -67.89
C ALA A 569 4.49 20.82 -67.35
N ALA A 570 4.72 20.75 -66.04
CA ALA A 570 5.40 19.64 -65.38
C ALA A 570 4.55 18.35 -65.37
N ASP A 571 3.23 18.49 -65.23
CA ASP A 571 2.28 17.37 -65.21
C ASP A 571 1.77 16.99 -66.61
N SER A 572 2.66 16.35 -67.38
CA SER A 572 2.35 15.85 -68.74
C SER A 572 1.17 14.88 -68.83
N LYS A 573 0.78 14.22 -67.73
CA LYS A 573 -0.31 13.25 -67.70
C LYS A 573 -1.63 13.83 -67.21
N HIS A 574 -1.68 15.12 -66.87
CA HIS A 574 -2.84 15.78 -66.26
C HIS A 574 -3.38 15.01 -65.04
N THR A 575 -2.47 14.47 -64.24
CA THR A 575 -2.79 13.68 -63.05
C THR A 575 -3.04 14.53 -61.81
N ASN A 576 -2.80 15.84 -61.90
CA ASN A 576 -2.76 16.81 -60.79
C ASN A 576 -1.71 16.47 -59.72
N MET A 577 -0.71 15.66 -60.08
CA MET A 577 0.34 15.19 -59.17
C MET A 577 1.72 15.50 -59.74
N VAL A 578 2.64 15.95 -58.88
CA VAL A 578 4.05 16.21 -59.23
C VAL A 578 4.95 15.54 -58.20
N ASP A 579 6.16 15.14 -58.63
CA ASP A 579 7.17 14.59 -57.73
C ASP A 579 7.76 15.66 -56.81
N TYR A 580 8.21 15.26 -55.63
CA TYR A 580 8.70 16.21 -54.61
C TYR A 580 9.88 17.06 -55.07
N ASN A 581 10.81 16.51 -55.86
CA ASN A 581 11.97 17.26 -56.33
C ASN A 581 11.53 18.36 -57.30
N THR A 582 10.70 18.04 -58.30
CA THR A 582 10.13 19.05 -59.21
C THR A 582 9.28 20.07 -58.44
N PHE A 583 8.46 19.65 -57.48
CA PHE A 583 7.66 20.57 -56.65
C PHE A 583 8.55 21.52 -55.83
N ARG A 584 9.61 21.00 -55.21
CA ARG A 584 10.60 21.77 -54.46
C ARG A 584 11.31 22.79 -55.34
N ASP A 585 11.75 22.39 -56.53
CA ASP A 585 12.49 23.27 -57.45
C ASP A 585 11.58 24.39 -57.99
N ILE A 586 10.32 24.09 -58.31
CA ILE A 586 9.31 25.08 -58.67
C ILE A 586 9.10 26.08 -57.53
N LEU A 587 8.87 25.60 -56.29
CA LEU A 587 8.67 26.49 -55.15
C LEU A 587 9.91 27.31 -54.77
N MET A 588 11.10 26.73 -54.88
CA MET A 588 12.36 27.44 -54.64
C MET A 588 12.56 28.57 -55.66
N SER A 589 12.24 28.33 -56.94
CA SER A 589 12.36 29.35 -57.99
C SER A 589 11.48 30.58 -57.73
N LEU A 590 10.33 30.41 -57.08
CA LEU A 590 9.41 31.50 -56.75
C LEU A 590 9.85 32.29 -55.53
N THR A 591 10.22 31.57 -54.47
CA THR A 591 10.31 32.14 -53.12
C THR A 591 11.62 32.87 -52.88
N VAL A 592 12.58 32.85 -53.82
CA VAL A 592 13.90 33.54 -53.72
C VAL A 592 14.54 33.37 -52.33
N GLY A 593 14.35 32.21 -51.70
CA GLY A 593 14.89 31.91 -50.36
C GLY A 593 14.10 32.44 -49.15
N ASN A 594 12.89 32.98 -49.33
CA ASN A 594 12.02 33.43 -48.22
C ASN A 594 11.49 32.30 -47.33
N LEU A 595 11.51 31.06 -47.83
CA LEU A 595 11.08 29.86 -47.10
C LEU A 595 12.29 29.02 -46.65
N ALA A 596 12.24 28.56 -45.40
CA ALA A 596 13.21 27.63 -44.84
C ALA A 596 13.00 26.21 -45.37
N GLU A 597 14.06 25.38 -45.35
CA GLU A 597 13.97 23.98 -45.84
C GLU A 597 12.90 23.17 -45.09
N GLN A 598 12.77 23.36 -43.78
CA GLN A 598 11.71 22.77 -42.97
C GLN A 598 10.30 23.12 -43.48
N GLU A 599 10.06 24.36 -43.91
CA GLU A 599 8.73 24.82 -44.33
C GLU A 599 8.30 24.11 -45.62
N PHE A 600 9.23 23.88 -46.55
CA PHE A 600 8.95 23.08 -47.76
C PHE A 600 8.58 21.65 -47.43
N VAL A 601 9.29 21.02 -46.48
CA VAL A 601 8.99 19.65 -46.03
C VAL A 601 7.59 19.60 -45.41
N THR A 602 7.25 20.55 -44.54
CA THR A 602 5.94 20.61 -43.89
C THR A 602 4.80 20.81 -44.91
N ILE A 603 4.96 21.69 -45.90
CA ILE A 603 4.00 21.85 -47.00
C ILE A 603 3.85 20.55 -47.79
N ALA A 604 4.97 19.96 -48.23
CA ALA A 604 4.95 18.74 -49.02
C ALA A 604 4.32 17.56 -48.29
N ARG A 605 4.46 17.48 -46.97
CA ARG A 605 3.81 16.46 -46.14
C ARG A 605 2.30 16.66 -46.02
N HIS A 606 1.84 17.90 -45.89
CA HIS A 606 0.42 18.21 -45.81
C HIS A 606 -0.32 17.90 -47.13
N TYR A 607 0.29 18.22 -48.27
CA TYR A 607 -0.27 17.97 -49.61
C TYR A 607 0.22 16.65 -50.23
N ARG A 608 0.77 15.75 -49.41
CA ARG A 608 1.21 14.42 -49.88
C ARG A 608 0.00 13.62 -50.33
N VAL A 609 0.09 13.04 -51.52
CA VAL A 609 -0.89 12.06 -51.99
C VAL A 609 -0.73 10.80 -51.12
N PRO A 610 -1.80 10.31 -50.46
CA PRO A 610 -1.74 9.03 -49.76
C PRO A 610 -1.24 7.94 -50.71
N GLU A 611 -0.30 7.10 -50.29
CA GLU A 611 0.04 5.88 -51.02
C GLU A 611 -1.13 4.89 -50.89
N GLY A 612 -2.25 5.21 -51.53
CA GLY A 612 -3.52 4.49 -51.46
C GLY A 612 -3.82 3.82 -52.78
N THR A 613 -4.07 2.52 -52.71
CA THR A 613 -4.62 1.67 -53.77
C THR A 613 -3.72 1.51 -55.01
N CYS A 614 -2.59 0.80 -54.87
CA CYS A 614 -2.32 -0.23 -55.89
C CYS A 614 -3.62 -1.01 -55.99
N SER A 615 -4.23 -1.12 -57.19
CA SER A 615 -5.52 -1.77 -57.41
C SER A 615 -5.66 -2.93 -56.45
N ASP A 616 -6.47 -2.75 -55.40
CA ASP A 616 -6.45 -3.62 -54.21
C ASP A 616 -6.68 -5.09 -54.64
N MET A 617 -7.37 -5.27 -55.78
CA MET A 617 -7.51 -6.52 -56.49
C MET A 617 -6.17 -7.15 -56.94
N ASP A 618 -5.29 -6.42 -57.65
CA ASP A 618 -4.01 -6.96 -58.13
C ASP A 618 -3.08 -7.33 -56.98
N PHE A 619 -3.06 -6.51 -55.92
CA PHE A 619 -2.28 -6.81 -54.71
C PHE A 619 -2.81 -8.04 -53.98
N LEU A 620 -4.13 -8.15 -53.80
CA LEU A 620 -4.78 -9.32 -53.19
C LEU A 620 -4.57 -10.59 -54.04
N ILE A 621 -4.66 -10.48 -55.37
CA ILE A 621 -4.38 -11.58 -56.31
C ILE A 621 -2.90 -11.95 -56.26
N ALA A 622 -1.97 -10.99 -56.19
CA ALA A 622 -0.55 -11.27 -56.08
C ALA A 622 -0.21 -11.98 -54.75
N LEU A 623 -0.81 -11.57 -53.64
CA LEU A 623 -0.74 -12.27 -52.34
C LEU A 623 -1.32 -13.70 -52.44
N ALA A 624 -2.46 -13.86 -53.13
CA ALA A 624 -3.08 -15.16 -53.34
C ALA A 624 -2.18 -16.07 -54.20
N HIS A 625 -1.62 -15.54 -55.29
CA HIS A 625 -0.68 -16.23 -56.16
C HIS A 625 0.58 -16.64 -55.41
N GLU A 626 1.12 -15.79 -54.55
CA GLU A 626 2.27 -16.14 -53.71
C GLU A 626 1.95 -17.33 -52.78
N LYS A 627 0.76 -17.32 -52.15
CA LYS A 627 0.29 -18.44 -51.32
C LYS A 627 0.01 -19.71 -52.14
N PHE A 628 -0.54 -19.60 -53.34
CA PHE A 628 -0.79 -20.74 -54.23
C PHE A 628 0.51 -21.36 -54.75
N LYS A 629 1.48 -20.53 -55.15
CA LYS A 629 2.82 -20.98 -55.57
C LYS A 629 3.55 -21.67 -54.42
N LYS A 630 3.52 -21.11 -53.20
CA LYS A 630 4.11 -21.73 -51.99
C LYS A 630 3.52 -23.10 -51.66
N ASN A 631 2.23 -23.30 -51.92
CA ASN A 631 1.54 -24.58 -51.66
C ASN A 631 1.40 -25.48 -52.90
N MET A 632 2.00 -25.10 -54.04
CA MET A 632 1.90 -25.82 -55.32
C MET A 632 0.45 -26.16 -55.71
N PHE A 633 -0.48 -25.24 -55.45
CA PHE A 633 -1.90 -25.47 -55.64
C PHE A 633 -2.34 -25.17 -57.09
N GLU A 634 -2.84 -26.19 -57.78
CA GLU A 634 -3.21 -26.14 -59.21
C GLU A 634 -4.61 -26.66 -59.53
N ASN A 635 -5.35 -27.19 -58.54
CA ASN A 635 -6.61 -27.91 -58.73
C ASN A 635 -7.83 -27.02 -59.02
N PHE A 636 -7.67 -25.91 -59.74
CA PHE A 636 -8.75 -24.94 -60.01
C PHE A 636 -9.88 -25.55 -60.86
N ASP A 637 -9.58 -26.47 -61.78
CA ASP A 637 -10.60 -27.09 -62.63
C ASP A 637 -11.57 -27.96 -61.80
N THR A 638 -11.08 -28.62 -60.75
CA THR A 638 -11.90 -29.43 -59.83
C THR A 638 -12.93 -28.58 -59.07
N PHE A 639 -12.60 -27.32 -58.78
CA PHE A 639 -13.54 -26.34 -58.21
C PHE A 639 -14.60 -25.94 -59.21
N ILE A 640 -14.19 -25.65 -60.44
CA ILE A 640 -15.14 -25.29 -61.50
C ILE A 640 -16.12 -26.45 -61.73
N TYR A 641 -15.67 -27.71 -61.76
CA TYR A 641 -16.56 -28.87 -61.87
C TYR A 641 -17.50 -29.01 -60.68
N SER A 642 -17.03 -28.78 -59.45
CA SER A 642 -17.87 -28.81 -58.25
C SER A 642 -18.92 -27.70 -58.24
N CYS A 643 -18.56 -26.51 -58.73
CA CYS A 643 -19.49 -25.39 -58.89
C CYS A 643 -20.54 -25.70 -59.97
N VAL A 644 -20.14 -26.27 -61.10
CA VAL A 644 -21.06 -26.70 -62.17
C VAL A 644 -22.04 -27.77 -61.67
N TYR A 645 -21.63 -28.64 -60.74
CA TYR A 645 -22.52 -29.64 -60.14
C TYR A 645 -23.57 -29.04 -59.19
N GLU A 646 -23.20 -27.99 -58.44
CA GLU A 646 -24.13 -27.25 -57.55
C GLU A 646 -25.07 -26.33 -58.34
N ASP A 647 -24.64 -25.77 -59.47
CA ASP A 647 -25.45 -24.92 -60.36
C ASP A 647 -26.46 -25.72 -61.20
N ARG A 648 -27.55 -26.15 -60.55
CA ARG A 648 -28.64 -26.89 -61.19
C ARG A 648 -29.37 -26.09 -62.27
N GLU A 649 -29.40 -24.76 -62.14
CA GLU A 649 -30.07 -23.85 -63.08
C GLU A 649 -29.20 -23.51 -64.30
N LYS A 650 -27.92 -23.89 -64.29
CA LYS A 650 -26.92 -23.63 -65.34
C LYS A 650 -26.74 -22.14 -65.65
N LYS A 651 -26.84 -21.28 -64.64
CA LYS A 651 -26.66 -19.82 -64.79
C LYS A 651 -25.19 -19.40 -64.90
N ASN A 652 -24.24 -20.28 -64.58
CA ASN A 652 -22.81 -20.00 -64.37
C ASN A 652 -22.50 -19.08 -63.19
N VAL A 653 -23.46 -18.88 -62.28
CA VAL A 653 -23.33 -18.01 -61.11
C VAL A 653 -23.75 -18.77 -59.86
N LEU A 654 -23.01 -18.61 -58.77
CA LEU A 654 -23.35 -19.19 -57.47
C LEU A 654 -23.35 -18.11 -56.39
N PRO A 655 -24.21 -18.22 -55.36
CA PRO A 655 -24.17 -17.34 -54.21
C PRO A 655 -22.78 -17.32 -53.55
N THR A 656 -22.32 -16.16 -53.08
CA THR A 656 -21.02 -15.99 -52.41
C THR A 656 -20.80 -16.96 -51.26
N LYS A 657 -21.86 -17.25 -50.51
CA LYS A 657 -21.85 -18.21 -49.40
C LYS A 657 -21.52 -19.63 -49.86
N ASP A 658 -22.03 -20.04 -51.02
CA ASP A 658 -21.82 -21.39 -51.54
C ASP A 658 -20.39 -21.53 -52.08
N ILE A 659 -19.84 -20.51 -52.75
CA ILE A 659 -18.42 -20.50 -53.13
C ILE A 659 -17.51 -20.52 -51.91
N LYS A 660 -17.79 -19.70 -50.89
CA LYS A 660 -17.04 -19.72 -49.61
C LYS A 660 -17.08 -21.11 -48.97
N ARG A 661 -18.26 -21.76 -48.97
CA ARG A 661 -18.46 -23.13 -48.47
C ARG A 661 -17.62 -24.13 -49.27
N LEU A 662 -17.65 -24.05 -50.60
CA LEU A 662 -16.86 -24.92 -51.49
C LEU A 662 -15.37 -24.74 -51.22
N CYS A 663 -14.85 -23.51 -51.25
CA CYS A 663 -13.46 -23.16 -50.94
C CYS A 663 -12.97 -23.74 -49.61
N LYS A 664 -13.79 -23.65 -48.56
CA LYS A 664 -13.47 -24.20 -47.24
C LYS A 664 -13.50 -25.73 -47.23
N SER A 665 -14.50 -26.34 -47.85
CA SER A 665 -14.67 -27.81 -47.86
C SER A 665 -13.52 -28.55 -48.54
N SER A 666 -12.96 -27.94 -49.58
CA SER A 666 -11.85 -28.46 -50.38
C SER A 666 -10.47 -27.98 -49.91
N ARG A 667 -10.38 -27.28 -48.77
CA ARG A 667 -9.14 -26.77 -48.16
C ARG A 667 -8.30 -25.88 -49.09
N LEU A 668 -8.94 -24.87 -49.69
CA LEU A 668 -8.23 -23.89 -50.51
C LEU A 668 -7.20 -23.12 -49.65
N PRO A 669 -5.91 -23.03 -50.04
CA PRO A 669 -4.82 -22.57 -49.18
C PRO A 669 -4.72 -21.04 -49.10
N LEU A 670 -5.82 -20.38 -48.70
CA LEU A 670 -5.88 -18.96 -48.36
C LEU A 670 -6.37 -18.82 -46.92
N SER A 671 -5.93 -17.76 -46.24
CA SER A 671 -6.50 -17.40 -44.93
C SER A 671 -7.91 -16.88 -45.12
N ASP A 672 -8.78 -17.10 -44.12
CA ASP A 672 -10.19 -16.69 -44.18
C ASP A 672 -10.33 -15.19 -44.52
N ASP A 673 -9.51 -14.32 -43.93
CA ASP A 673 -9.53 -12.88 -44.17
C ASP A 673 -9.17 -12.51 -45.62
N LEU A 674 -8.18 -13.20 -46.22
CA LEU A 674 -7.78 -12.96 -47.60
C LEU A 674 -8.83 -13.49 -48.57
N LEU A 675 -9.41 -14.66 -48.27
CA LEU A 675 -10.48 -15.24 -49.07
C LEU A 675 -11.73 -14.35 -49.05
N GLU A 676 -12.09 -13.81 -47.89
CA GLU A 676 -13.22 -12.89 -47.75
C GLU A 676 -12.98 -11.56 -48.47
N SER A 677 -11.76 -11.02 -48.38
CA SER A 677 -11.34 -9.84 -49.14
C SER A 677 -11.40 -10.09 -50.65
N LEU A 678 -10.99 -11.28 -51.13
CA LEU A 678 -11.08 -11.63 -52.55
C LEU A 678 -12.53 -11.80 -53.01
N LEU A 679 -13.34 -12.56 -52.27
CA LEU A 679 -14.74 -12.83 -52.65
C LEU A 679 -15.57 -11.55 -52.73
N SER A 680 -15.40 -10.62 -51.77
CA SER A 680 -16.13 -9.34 -51.77
C SER A 680 -15.84 -8.47 -53.01
N ARG A 681 -14.72 -8.71 -53.71
CA ARG A 681 -14.35 -7.97 -54.93
C ARG A 681 -14.95 -8.56 -56.20
N PHE A 682 -15.31 -9.84 -56.19
CA PHE A 682 -15.97 -10.53 -57.32
C PHE A 682 -17.49 -10.65 -57.15
N GLU A 683 -18.03 -10.16 -56.02
CA GLU A 683 -19.45 -10.24 -55.69
C GLU A 683 -20.27 -9.22 -56.50
N ASP A 684 -21.23 -9.72 -57.28
CA ASP A 684 -22.21 -8.92 -58.02
C ASP A 684 -23.29 -8.33 -57.09
N SER A 685 -24.11 -7.41 -57.61
CA SER A 685 -25.19 -6.75 -56.85
C SER A 685 -26.19 -7.71 -56.17
N GLU A 686 -26.37 -8.92 -56.70
CA GLU A 686 -27.24 -9.97 -56.13
C GLU A 686 -26.52 -10.91 -55.14
N LYS A 687 -25.29 -10.60 -54.73
CA LYS A 687 -24.45 -11.46 -53.88
C LYS A 687 -24.09 -12.81 -54.49
N GLN A 688 -23.89 -12.80 -55.80
CA GLN A 688 -23.50 -13.95 -56.59
C GLN A 688 -22.12 -13.69 -57.21
N ILE A 689 -21.40 -14.77 -57.52
CA ILE A 689 -20.09 -14.71 -58.17
C ILE A 689 -20.13 -15.63 -59.38
N ASP A 690 -19.68 -15.13 -60.53
CA ASP A 690 -19.30 -15.97 -61.66
C ASP A 690 -18.06 -16.80 -61.25
N TYR A 691 -18.30 -18.05 -60.88
CA TYR A 691 -17.26 -18.95 -60.40
C TYR A 691 -16.22 -19.25 -61.47
N LYS A 692 -16.56 -19.21 -62.77
CA LYS A 692 -15.57 -19.39 -63.85
C LYS A 692 -14.62 -18.21 -63.91
N SER A 693 -15.16 -16.99 -63.87
CA SER A 693 -14.37 -15.76 -63.81
C SER A 693 -13.45 -15.76 -62.57
N PHE A 694 -14.01 -15.98 -61.38
CA PHE A 694 -13.27 -15.99 -60.12
C PHE A 694 -12.10 -16.99 -60.09
N PHE A 695 -12.35 -18.27 -60.38
CA PHE A 695 -11.29 -19.27 -60.37
C PHE A 695 -10.32 -19.11 -61.54
N SER A 696 -10.73 -18.52 -62.67
CA SER A 696 -9.81 -18.18 -63.76
C SER A 696 -8.87 -17.03 -63.38
N ALA A 697 -9.35 -16.02 -62.65
CA ALA A 697 -8.54 -14.91 -62.17
C ALA A 697 -7.50 -15.35 -61.13
N LEU A 698 -7.87 -16.28 -60.24
CA LEU A 698 -6.96 -16.87 -59.25
C LEU A 698 -5.98 -17.91 -59.83
N ASN A 699 -6.24 -18.38 -61.05
CA ASN A 699 -5.39 -19.36 -61.70
C ASN A 699 -4.11 -18.68 -62.19
N TRP A 700 -3.09 -18.68 -61.33
CA TRP A 700 -1.78 -18.08 -61.56
C TRP A 700 -1.04 -18.62 -62.80
N ARG A 701 -1.42 -19.78 -63.36
CA ARG A 701 -0.88 -20.26 -64.65
C ARG A 701 -1.59 -19.67 -65.86
N LYS A 702 -2.90 -19.42 -65.77
CA LYS A 702 -3.68 -18.81 -66.86
C LYS A 702 -3.52 -17.29 -66.86
N ASN A 703 -3.56 -16.67 -65.68
CA ASN A 703 -3.50 -15.23 -65.47
C ASN A 703 -2.42 -14.85 -64.44
N PRO A 704 -1.12 -14.95 -64.76
CA PRO A 704 -0.06 -14.57 -63.82
C PRO A 704 -0.03 -13.04 -63.59
N VAL A 705 -0.14 -12.64 -62.32
CA VAL A 705 0.08 -11.26 -61.85
C VAL A 705 1.55 -11.09 -61.41
N PRO A 706 2.20 -9.93 -61.63
CA PRO A 706 3.57 -9.67 -61.20
C PRO A 706 3.79 -10.03 -59.71
N GLU A 707 4.94 -10.63 -59.41
CA GLU A 707 5.29 -10.97 -58.04
C GLU A 707 5.48 -9.72 -57.19
N LEU A 708 4.98 -9.76 -55.95
CA LEU A 708 5.25 -8.71 -54.98
C LEU A 708 6.75 -8.67 -54.72
N GLN A 709 7.37 -7.52 -54.97
CA GLN A 709 8.77 -7.36 -54.61
C GLN A 709 8.90 -7.55 -53.09
N PRO A 710 9.82 -8.42 -52.63
CA PRO A 710 10.06 -8.56 -51.21
C PRO A 710 10.47 -7.20 -50.65
N ALA A 711 9.90 -6.82 -49.51
CA ALA A 711 10.42 -5.69 -48.75
C ALA A 711 11.92 -5.94 -48.53
N SER A 712 12.75 -5.00 -48.96
CA SER A 712 14.21 -5.12 -48.88
C SER A 712 14.63 -5.47 -47.45
N TYR A 713 15.27 -6.63 -47.28
CA TYR A 713 15.82 -7.13 -46.00
C TYR A 713 16.85 -6.20 -45.35
N LEU A 714 17.28 -5.13 -46.04
CA LEU A 714 18.09 -4.05 -45.48
C LEU A 714 17.41 -3.30 -44.32
N LYS A 715 16.12 -3.56 -44.04
CA LYS A 715 15.42 -3.02 -42.86
C LYS A 715 15.46 -3.92 -41.63
N GLU A 716 16.04 -5.13 -41.71
CA GLU A 716 16.09 -6.06 -40.58
C GLU A 716 17.36 -5.90 -39.73
N ARG A 717 17.16 -5.69 -38.42
CA ARG A 717 18.09 -5.87 -37.29
C ARG A 717 19.08 -4.73 -36.96
N CYS A 718 18.67 -3.89 -36.02
CA CYS A 718 19.37 -3.70 -34.75
C CYS A 718 18.41 -3.00 -33.78
N GLU A 719 17.85 -3.74 -32.83
CA GLU A 719 16.69 -3.33 -32.01
C GLU A 719 16.93 -2.07 -31.14
N ASP A 720 18.17 -1.63 -30.97
CA ASP A 720 18.50 -0.40 -30.22
C ASP A 720 18.98 0.77 -31.08
N VAL A 721 19.23 0.55 -32.37
CA VAL A 721 19.75 1.58 -33.28
C VAL A 721 18.83 1.67 -34.49
N TRP A 722 18.01 2.71 -34.50
CA TRP A 722 17.29 3.09 -35.71
C TRP A 722 18.31 3.29 -36.84
N LEU A 723 18.35 2.38 -37.81
CA LEU A 723 19.18 2.46 -39.03
C LEU A 723 18.32 2.69 -40.28
N GLY A 724 17.01 2.88 -40.10
CA GLY A 724 16.05 3.03 -41.17
C GLY A 724 16.13 4.38 -41.86
N MET A 725 17.28 4.71 -42.48
CA MET A 725 17.50 5.90 -43.30
C MET A 725 16.19 6.28 -44.00
N PRO A 726 15.59 7.45 -43.70
CA PRO A 726 14.33 7.80 -44.35
C PRO A 726 14.61 7.88 -45.83
N SER A 727 13.57 7.71 -46.65
CA SER A 727 13.68 8.20 -48.01
C SER A 727 14.08 9.68 -47.92
N PRO A 728 15.17 10.11 -48.60
CA PRO A 728 15.58 11.51 -48.58
C PRO A 728 14.46 12.45 -49.06
N ILE A 729 13.45 11.86 -49.71
CA ILE A 729 12.23 12.46 -50.20
C ILE A 729 11.10 12.27 -49.16
N PRO A 730 10.55 13.35 -48.57
CA PRO A 730 9.46 13.30 -47.58
C PRO A 730 8.12 12.75 -48.11
N ALA A 731 7.85 12.98 -49.40
CA ALA A 731 6.62 12.57 -50.09
C ALA A 731 6.97 12.20 -51.54
N LYS A 732 6.48 11.07 -52.07
CA LYS A 732 6.77 10.71 -53.48
C LYS A 732 6.04 11.62 -54.46
N TYR A 733 4.74 11.79 -54.23
CA TYR A 733 3.84 12.59 -55.07
C TYR A 733 3.09 13.60 -54.20
N ILE A 734 2.93 14.80 -54.74
CA ILE A 734 2.25 15.93 -54.11
C ILE A 734 1.10 16.36 -55.00
N ASP A 735 -0.07 16.52 -54.39
CA ASP A 735 -1.23 17.09 -55.04
C ASP A 735 -1.05 18.61 -55.09
N TYR A 736 -0.47 19.09 -56.20
CA TYR A 736 -0.22 20.52 -56.36
C TYR A 736 -1.52 21.31 -56.57
N TRP A 737 -2.62 20.66 -56.96
CA TRP A 737 -3.88 21.33 -57.21
C TRP A 737 -4.55 21.78 -55.91
N THR A 738 -4.64 20.87 -54.94
CA THR A 738 -5.13 21.21 -53.59
C THR A 738 -4.24 22.25 -52.92
N PHE A 739 -2.92 22.14 -53.11
CA PHE A 739 -1.97 23.16 -52.66
C PHE A 739 -2.24 24.54 -53.28
N LEU A 740 -2.37 24.64 -54.61
CA LEU A 740 -2.62 25.91 -55.29
C LEU A 740 -3.96 26.53 -54.87
N LYS A 741 -4.99 25.70 -54.65
CA LYS A 741 -6.31 26.14 -54.19
C LYS A 741 -6.24 26.75 -52.79
N ASP A 742 -5.56 26.09 -51.84
CA ASP A 742 -5.44 26.58 -50.47
C ASP A 742 -4.49 27.78 -50.33
N ALA A 743 -3.40 27.77 -51.09
CA ALA A 743 -2.38 28.81 -51.03
C ALA A 743 -2.83 30.10 -51.72
N PHE A 744 -3.42 30.02 -52.92
CA PHE A 744 -3.70 31.21 -53.75
C PHE A 744 -5.19 31.42 -54.06
N GLY A 745 -6.09 30.54 -53.61
CA GLY A 745 -7.53 30.70 -53.85
C GLY A 745 -7.93 30.58 -55.33
N LEU A 746 -7.13 29.90 -56.16
CA LEU A 746 -7.42 29.75 -57.59
C LEU A 746 -8.66 28.86 -57.78
N GLU A 747 -9.72 29.44 -58.33
CA GLU A 747 -10.91 28.70 -58.79
C GLU A 747 -10.65 28.02 -60.16
N GLU A 748 -11.47 27.02 -60.49
CA GLU A 748 -11.50 26.40 -61.82
C GLU A 748 -11.83 27.47 -62.87
N GLU A 749 -10.96 27.63 -63.86
CA GLU A 749 -11.31 28.23 -65.16
C GLU A 749 -11.51 27.10 -66.15
#